data_AF-A0A7R9LKZ7-F1
#
_entry.id   AF-A0A7R9LKZ7-F1
#
_cell.length_a   1.000
_cell.length_b   1.000
_cell.length_c   1.000
_cell.angle_alpha   90.00
_cell.angle_beta   90.00
_cell.angle_gamma   90.00
#
_symmetry.space_group_name_H-M   'P 1'
#
loop_
_entity.id
_entity.type
_entity.pdbx_description
1 polymer ?
#
loop_
_entity_poly.entity_id
_entity_poly.type
_entity_poly.pdbx_seq_one_letter_code
_entity_poly.pdbx_strand_id
1 'polypeptide(L)'
;MIIMNGLGFAWILFLHWDIKRYKRWAVQYLNSNQGTGSDECDGSGVRSDSLTHRMSITTLVVFNSLENSKPAHVVDIFCFGSIVHMGVQVFSQTYFYINDSPRCQDFLTIFCLSIRIVFSFYQLYIAFKYSNILIYRHQLLARFALMHLLATSLSSWFRTIISEAVDDYVESIHALNHTLNTSKNYFNSMIEHEIHCLERTVINDKSMQTLPYLYPFTIEFNIIMASIWYICWTNIGKVHSHPGPAHIKVKPNLSDGDQEFEYRSAISISADCHASNRGLFAGITTLLATAVTIIIFFATQSYDRFGISVYCTQIGVLTLVCCIVIPLAYHQTRKLNVVTREHFNCNHTVMDDLLVLIPVPFFLLHYVYLIMADIHDENSPVNVFLIVIYVLTILQVLIQSPFIVDGIRRCSNTKELRYVKPGRNYIMFALILNITLWILNTFELRYVDRTDTGQDITAKDIEIAMNNTNKSLRRINNEMLELQRNPIPGISAAPYPPGNDPYQWVGNITGPPDTPYAGGLFIVKIQFPRDYPFHAPHIVFQTRVYHPNISDKGCICLDTLKQNWSSALTIGQVLLTIQQLLADPNPRDPLSYGVAQEYLNNRPVFDQKAREYTREYARPPPPAAQNSGSGGGSGGTGSQ
;
A
#
# COMPACT_ATOMS: atom_id res chain seq x y z
N MET A 1 -0.06 -14.37 0.99
CA MET A 1 0.57 -13.57 2.08
C MET A 1 0.75 -14.36 3.36
N ILE A 2 -0.30 -14.91 3.98
CA ILE A 2 -0.21 -15.73 5.21
C ILE A 2 0.80 -16.88 5.03
N ILE A 3 0.67 -17.63 3.93
CA ILE A 3 1.58 -18.73 3.58
C ILE A 3 3.02 -18.24 3.41
N MET A 4 3.23 -17.08 2.78
CA MET A 4 4.57 -16.53 2.52
C MET A 4 5.25 -16.10 3.83
N ASN A 5 4.54 -15.40 4.72
CA ASN A 5 5.05 -15.00 6.03
C ASN A 5 5.29 -16.22 6.94
N GLY A 6 4.40 -17.21 6.91
CA GLY A 6 4.56 -18.46 7.66
C GLY A 6 5.77 -19.26 7.20
N LEU A 7 5.97 -19.41 5.89
CA LEU A 7 7.17 -20.01 5.31
C LEU A 7 8.43 -19.22 5.64
N GLY A 8 8.37 -17.88 5.58
CA GLY A 8 9.48 -17.01 5.97
C GLY A 8 9.87 -17.26 7.43
N PHE A 9 8.91 -17.25 8.35
CA PHE A 9 9.15 -17.51 9.77
C PHE A 9 9.75 -18.92 10.00
N ALA A 10 9.22 -19.94 9.33
CA ALA A 10 9.77 -21.29 9.37
C ALA A 10 11.23 -21.33 8.88
N TRP A 11 11.55 -20.61 7.81
CA TRP A 11 12.92 -20.50 7.29
C TRP A 11 13.87 -19.85 8.29
N ILE A 12 13.46 -18.75 8.94
CA ILE A 12 14.31 -18.08 9.95
C ILE A 12 14.53 -19.00 11.16
N LEU A 13 13.50 -19.70 11.62
CA LEU A 13 13.62 -20.68 12.71
C LEU A 13 14.59 -21.81 12.34
N PHE A 14 14.45 -22.37 11.14
CA PHE A 14 15.34 -23.40 10.62
C PHE A 14 16.78 -22.90 10.57
N LEU A 15 17.01 -21.70 10.00
CA LEU A 15 18.33 -21.08 9.90
C LEU A 15 18.96 -20.89 11.28
N HIS A 16 18.23 -20.36 12.26
CA HIS A 16 18.75 -20.17 13.62
C HIS A 16 19.07 -21.50 14.30
N TRP A 17 18.18 -22.51 14.17
CA TRP A 17 18.42 -23.84 14.73
C TRP A 17 19.71 -24.46 14.17
N ASP A 18 19.88 -24.36 12.85
CA ASP A 18 21.01 -24.91 12.12
C ASP A 18 22.34 -24.23 12.52
N ILE A 19 22.34 -22.90 12.62
CA ILE A 19 23.48 -22.11 13.12
C ILE A 19 23.85 -22.52 14.56
N LYS A 20 22.85 -22.67 15.45
CA LYS A 20 23.09 -23.09 16.84
C LYS A 20 23.61 -24.52 16.94
N ARG A 21 23.12 -25.43 16.09
CA ARG A 21 23.61 -26.80 16.01
C ARG A 21 25.08 -26.82 15.60
N TYR A 22 25.44 -26.08 14.56
CA TYR A 22 26.82 -25.97 14.12
C TYR A 22 27.74 -25.37 15.19
N LYS A 23 27.32 -24.29 15.85
CA LYS A 23 28.11 -23.67 16.95
C LYS A 23 28.41 -24.68 18.06
N ARG A 24 27.42 -25.49 18.47
CA ARG A 24 27.61 -26.52 19.50
C ARG A 24 28.60 -27.60 19.07
N TRP A 25 28.48 -28.08 17.83
CA TRP A 25 29.41 -29.05 17.26
C TRP A 25 30.85 -28.51 17.21
N ALA A 26 31.04 -27.26 16.77
CA ALA A 26 32.36 -26.64 16.66
C ALA A 26 33.06 -26.50 18.03
N VAL A 27 32.32 -26.10 19.07
CA VAL A 27 32.86 -26.02 20.45
C VAL A 27 33.24 -27.40 20.98
N GLN A 28 32.41 -28.41 20.73
CA GLN A 28 32.71 -29.79 21.15
C GLN A 28 33.97 -30.34 20.44
N TYR A 29 34.11 -30.06 19.14
CA TYR A 29 35.27 -30.47 18.36
C TYR A 29 36.58 -29.80 18.80
N LEU A 30 36.53 -28.50 19.14
CA LEU A 30 37.69 -27.78 19.69
C LEU A 30 38.09 -28.34 21.06
N ASN A 31 37.12 -28.58 21.93
CA ASN A 31 37.38 -29.14 23.27
C ASN A 31 37.92 -30.57 23.21
N SER A 32 37.47 -31.40 22.24
CA SER A 32 37.99 -32.77 22.09
C SER A 32 39.43 -32.80 21.55
N ASN A 33 39.83 -31.82 20.73
CA ASN A 33 41.19 -31.74 20.18
C ASN A 33 42.19 -30.99 21.09
N GLN A 34 41.73 -30.21 22.07
CA GLN A 34 42.60 -29.66 23.13
C GLN A 34 42.90 -30.66 24.26
N GLY A 35 42.13 -31.76 24.38
CA GLY A 35 42.31 -32.79 25.41
C GLY A 35 43.30 -33.91 25.08
N THR A 36 43.91 -33.92 23.89
CA THR A 36 44.87 -34.96 23.44
C THR A 36 46.25 -34.37 23.13
N GLY A 37 46.71 -33.46 23.99
CA GLY A 37 48.02 -32.80 23.86
C GLY A 37 48.73 -32.69 25.21
N SER A 38 48.88 -33.81 25.92
CA SER A 38 49.90 -33.96 26.95
C SER A 38 50.97 -34.91 26.44
N ASP A 39 52.20 -34.43 26.48
CA ASP A 39 53.48 -35.15 26.32
C ASP A 39 53.96 -35.43 24.89
N GLU A 40 54.66 -34.46 24.31
CA GLU A 40 56.02 -34.65 23.77
C GLU A 40 56.59 -33.28 23.33
N CYS A 41 57.55 -32.78 24.10
CA CYS A 41 58.47 -31.76 23.64
C CYS A 41 59.47 -32.43 22.69
N ASP A 42 59.32 -32.24 21.39
CA ASP A 42 60.47 -32.32 20.51
C ASP A 42 60.46 -31.23 19.43
N GLY A 43 61.56 -30.50 19.38
CA GLY A 43 61.77 -29.33 18.55
C GLY A 43 62.07 -29.74 17.11
N SER A 44 61.04 -29.89 16.30
CA SER A 44 61.17 -29.76 14.84
C SER A 44 59.79 -29.49 14.23
N GLY A 45 59.75 -28.59 13.25
CA GLY A 45 58.51 -27.98 12.77
C GLY A 45 57.43 -28.97 12.33
N VAL A 46 56.24 -28.88 12.93
CA VAL A 46 55.07 -29.68 12.55
C VAL A 46 53.91 -28.77 12.11
N ARG A 47 53.74 -28.74 10.78
CA ARG A 47 52.48 -28.62 9.99
C ARG A 47 51.30 -27.85 10.62
N SER A 48 51.26 -26.54 10.36
CA SER A 48 50.01 -25.76 10.34
C SER A 48 49.07 -26.14 9.17
N ASP A 49 49.59 -26.89 8.19
CA ASP A 49 48.84 -27.29 6.98
C ASP A 49 47.83 -28.42 7.20
N SER A 50 47.83 -29.10 8.35
CA SER A 50 46.91 -30.22 8.59
C SER A 50 45.52 -29.79 9.10
N LEU A 51 45.41 -28.61 9.73
CA LEU A 51 44.14 -28.08 10.24
C LEU A 51 43.32 -27.45 9.10
N THR A 52 43.98 -26.72 8.21
CA THR A 52 43.38 -26.10 7.01
C THR A 52 42.96 -27.13 5.96
N HIS A 53 43.73 -28.22 5.78
CA HIS A 53 43.39 -29.25 4.80
C HIS A 53 42.32 -30.25 5.28
N ARG A 54 42.10 -30.41 6.60
CA ARG A 54 40.98 -31.21 7.15
C ARG A 54 39.70 -30.43 7.41
N MET A 55 39.71 -29.10 7.32
CA MET A 55 38.51 -28.24 7.42
C MET A 55 37.56 -28.31 6.20
N SER A 56 37.82 -29.22 5.25
CA SER A 56 37.14 -29.29 3.94
C SER A 56 35.92 -30.23 3.86
N ILE A 57 35.62 -31.09 4.86
CA ILE A 57 34.68 -32.22 4.60
C ILE A 57 33.37 -32.21 5.42
N THR A 58 33.21 -31.36 6.45
CA THR A 58 32.06 -31.49 7.38
C THR A 58 31.42 -30.19 7.88
N THR A 59 31.80 -29.04 7.32
CA THR A 59 31.47 -27.73 7.91
C THR A 59 30.25 -27.07 7.22
N LEU A 60 29.25 -26.66 7.99
CA LEU A 60 27.98 -26.09 7.49
C LEU A 60 28.01 -24.56 7.36
N VAL A 61 28.80 -23.87 8.18
CA VAL A 61 28.81 -22.40 8.34
C VAL A 61 30.22 -21.97 8.79
N VAL A 62 30.83 -20.94 8.19
CA VAL A 62 32.04 -20.29 8.74
C VAL A 62 31.71 -18.83 9.08
N PHE A 63 32.17 -18.36 10.24
CA PHE A 63 32.07 -16.96 10.64
C PHE A 63 33.31 -16.22 10.17
N ASN A 64 33.15 -15.13 9.41
CA ASN A 64 34.25 -14.19 9.21
C ASN A 64 34.32 -13.29 10.45
N SER A 65 35.49 -13.25 11.11
CA SER A 65 35.80 -12.30 12.18
C SER A 65 36.00 -10.90 11.60
N LEU A 66 34.89 -10.25 11.25
CA LEU A 66 34.79 -8.79 11.18
C LEU A 66 33.99 -8.34 12.40
N GLU A 67 34.60 -8.52 13.57
CA GLU A 67 34.18 -7.76 14.74
C GLU A 67 34.62 -6.30 14.53
N ASN A 68 33.70 -5.37 14.80
CA ASN A 68 33.85 -3.91 14.74
C ASN A 68 33.56 -3.19 13.42
N SER A 69 32.30 -3.26 12.99
CA SER A 69 31.58 -2.09 12.46
C SER A 69 30.08 -2.37 12.54
N LYS A 70 29.47 -2.03 13.67
CA LYS A 70 28.02 -2.11 13.85
C LYS A 70 27.42 -0.71 13.70
N PRO A 71 26.99 -0.26 12.50
CA PRO A 71 25.99 0.78 12.40
C PRO A 71 24.62 0.16 12.78
N ALA A 72 24.49 -0.32 14.02
CA ALA A 72 23.35 -1.13 14.49
C ALA A 72 22.08 -0.30 14.70
N HIS A 73 22.25 0.92 15.22
CA HIS A 73 21.15 1.64 15.86
C HIS A 73 20.09 2.15 14.89
N VAL A 74 20.41 2.34 13.61
CA VAL A 74 19.46 2.89 12.63
C VAL A 74 18.40 1.86 12.24
N VAL A 75 18.80 0.61 12.01
CA VAL A 75 17.86 -0.47 11.65
C VAL A 75 16.93 -0.78 12.82
N ASP A 76 17.45 -0.68 14.06
CA ASP A 76 16.67 -0.88 15.27
C ASP A 76 15.53 0.16 15.39
N ILE A 77 15.78 1.43 15.05
CA ILE A 77 14.78 2.51 15.06
C ILE A 77 13.65 2.21 14.07
N PHE A 78 13.99 1.85 12.82
CA PHE A 78 12.99 1.53 11.80
C PHE A 78 12.20 0.26 12.15
N CYS A 79 12.85 -0.76 12.71
CA CYS A 79 12.18 -1.96 13.19
C CYS A 79 11.22 -1.63 14.33
N PHE A 80 11.64 -0.82 15.31
CA PHE A 80 10.78 -0.40 16.41
C PHE A 80 9.56 0.39 15.90
N GLY A 81 9.77 1.38 15.03
CA GLY A 81 8.67 2.13 14.40
C GLY A 81 7.73 1.21 13.62
N SER A 82 8.26 0.22 12.90
CA SER A 82 7.45 -0.78 12.19
C SER A 82 6.67 -1.69 13.14
N ILE A 83 7.25 -2.08 14.28
CA ILE A 83 6.54 -2.86 15.31
C ILE A 83 5.41 -2.04 15.93
N VAL A 84 5.63 -0.76 16.22
CA VAL A 84 4.58 0.15 16.71
C VAL A 84 3.47 0.27 15.67
N HIS A 85 3.81 0.51 14.39
CA HIS A 85 2.83 0.54 13.29
C HIS A 85 1.97 -0.73 13.26
N MET A 86 2.60 -1.90 13.24
CA MET A 86 1.91 -3.18 13.21
C MET A 86 1.09 -3.43 14.48
N GLY A 87 1.57 -2.97 15.64
CA GLY A 87 0.85 -3.05 16.92
C GLY A 87 -0.43 -2.22 16.91
N VAL A 88 -0.37 -0.98 16.40
CA VAL A 88 -1.56 -0.12 16.23
C VAL A 88 -2.54 -0.77 15.25
N GLN A 89 -2.06 -1.38 14.16
CA GLN A 89 -2.92 -2.16 13.26
C GLN A 89 -3.61 -3.31 13.99
N VAL A 90 -2.89 -4.14 14.76
CA VAL A 90 -3.50 -5.23 15.53
C VAL A 90 -4.54 -4.70 16.52
N PHE A 91 -4.23 -3.62 17.23
CA PHE A 91 -5.14 -3.00 18.17
C PHE A 91 -6.43 -2.54 17.48
N SER A 92 -6.29 -1.80 16.37
CA SER A 92 -7.41 -1.33 15.54
C SER A 92 -8.28 -2.51 15.10
N GLN A 93 -7.68 -3.53 14.49
CA GLN A 93 -8.43 -4.70 14.01
C GLN A 93 -9.08 -5.50 15.15
N THR A 94 -8.46 -5.55 16.33
CA THR A 94 -9.04 -6.23 17.50
C THR A 94 -10.22 -5.45 18.08
N TYR A 95 -10.11 -4.11 18.11
CA TYR A 95 -11.19 -3.23 18.55
C TYR A 95 -12.44 -3.40 17.68
N PHE A 96 -12.27 -3.41 16.35
CA PHE A 96 -13.38 -3.64 15.41
C PHE A 96 -13.99 -5.03 15.56
N TYR A 97 -13.17 -6.07 15.69
CA TYR A 97 -13.66 -7.44 15.91
C TYR A 97 -14.53 -7.60 17.18
N ILE A 98 -14.21 -6.85 18.24
CA ILE A 98 -14.95 -6.91 19.52
C ILE A 98 -16.25 -6.10 19.45
N ASN A 99 -16.21 -4.90 18.84
CA ASN A 99 -17.30 -3.93 18.94
C ASN A 99 -18.29 -3.97 17.77
N ASP A 100 -17.86 -4.35 16.57
CA ASP A 100 -18.73 -4.52 15.41
C ASP A 100 -18.68 -5.99 14.98
N SER A 101 -19.79 -6.71 15.19
CA SER A 101 -20.02 -8.12 14.85
C SER A 101 -19.14 -8.66 13.69
N PRO A 102 -18.73 -9.95 13.70
CA PRO A 102 -17.62 -10.56 12.92
C PRO A 102 -17.78 -10.60 11.37
N ARG A 103 -18.45 -9.64 10.75
CA ARG A 103 -18.71 -9.53 9.31
C ARG A 103 -17.62 -8.76 8.56
N CYS A 104 -16.90 -7.85 9.22
CA CYS A 104 -15.83 -7.07 8.57
C CYS A 104 -14.43 -7.66 8.78
N GLN A 105 -14.22 -8.47 9.83
CA GLN A 105 -12.91 -9.04 10.12
C GLN A 105 -12.93 -10.41 10.78
N ASP A 106 -11.97 -11.22 10.34
CA ASP A 106 -11.73 -12.56 10.85
C ASP A 106 -10.60 -12.60 11.88
N PHE A 107 -10.77 -13.45 12.90
CA PHE A 107 -9.73 -13.77 13.88
C PHE A 107 -8.40 -14.19 13.22
N LEU A 108 -8.46 -14.87 12.07
CA LEU A 108 -7.27 -15.29 11.32
C LEU A 108 -6.42 -14.10 10.88
N THR A 109 -7.03 -12.97 10.53
CA THR A 109 -6.33 -11.74 10.13
C THR A 109 -5.57 -11.13 11.29
N ILE A 110 -6.20 -11.04 12.47
CA ILE A 110 -5.58 -10.55 13.71
C ILE A 110 -4.40 -11.45 14.11
N PHE A 111 -4.59 -12.76 14.06
CA PHE A 111 -3.54 -13.74 14.36
C PHE A 111 -2.35 -13.60 13.40
N CYS A 112 -2.60 -13.45 12.09
CA CYS A 112 -1.55 -13.30 11.09
C CYS A 112 -0.78 -11.99 11.24
N LEU A 113 -1.45 -10.88 11.60
CA LEU A 113 -0.80 -9.60 11.90
C LEU A 113 0.09 -9.72 13.14
N SER A 114 -0.36 -10.44 14.16
CA SER A 114 0.41 -10.70 15.39
C SER A 114 1.67 -11.53 15.12
N ILE A 115 1.57 -12.58 14.30
CA ILE A 115 2.75 -13.36 13.86
C ILE A 115 3.75 -12.46 13.12
N ARG A 116 3.28 -11.50 12.32
CA ARG A 116 4.16 -10.60 11.57
C ARG A 116 5.06 -9.77 12.49
N ILE A 117 4.55 -9.33 13.65
CA ILE A 117 5.35 -8.61 14.66
C ILE A 117 6.50 -9.49 15.15
N VAL A 118 6.20 -10.73 15.53
CA VAL A 118 7.21 -11.69 16.01
C VAL A 118 8.23 -12.00 14.92
N PHE A 119 7.75 -12.19 13.68
CA PHE A 119 8.61 -12.42 12.52
C PHE A 119 9.57 -11.26 12.28
N SER A 120 9.10 -10.00 12.28
CA SER A 120 9.95 -8.82 12.07
C SER A 120 11.01 -8.66 13.16
N PHE A 121 10.65 -8.87 14.42
CA PHE A 121 11.63 -8.83 15.53
C PHE A 121 12.69 -9.92 15.37
N TYR A 122 12.27 -11.14 15.03
CA TYR A 122 13.18 -12.26 14.87
C TYR A 122 14.08 -12.12 13.63
N GLN A 123 13.53 -11.54 12.56
CA GLN A 123 14.24 -11.16 11.35
C GLN A 123 15.37 -10.18 11.65
N LEU A 124 15.10 -9.12 12.42
CA LEU A 124 16.13 -8.19 12.89
C LEU A 124 17.19 -8.89 13.74
N TYR A 125 16.79 -9.72 14.71
CA TYR A 125 17.72 -10.43 15.58
C TYR A 125 18.71 -11.31 14.79
N ILE A 126 18.23 -12.05 13.78
CA ILE A 126 19.10 -12.88 12.95
C ILE A 126 20.00 -12.02 12.07
N ALA A 127 19.46 -11.00 11.40
CA ALA A 127 20.28 -10.08 10.62
C ALA A 127 21.40 -9.45 11.46
N PHE A 128 21.11 -9.03 12.69
CA PHE A 128 22.10 -8.40 13.55
C PHE A 128 23.18 -9.36 14.05
N LYS A 129 22.78 -10.57 14.46
CA LYS A 129 23.68 -11.54 15.07
C LYS A 129 24.47 -12.36 14.04
N TYR A 130 23.92 -12.52 12.83
CA TYR A 130 24.33 -13.54 11.87
C TYR A 130 24.47 -13.01 10.43
N SER A 131 24.55 -11.70 10.20
CA SER A 131 24.75 -11.10 8.86
C SER A 131 26.03 -11.53 8.13
N ASN A 132 27.08 -11.92 8.86
CA ASN A 132 28.39 -12.27 8.30
C ASN A 132 28.60 -13.78 8.12
N ILE A 133 27.52 -14.55 7.96
CA ILE A 133 27.59 -16.00 7.82
C ILE A 133 27.94 -16.41 6.39
N LEU A 134 28.96 -17.27 6.26
CA LEU A 134 29.31 -17.95 5.02
C LEU A 134 28.75 -19.38 5.05
N ILE A 135 27.84 -19.70 4.12
CA ILE A 135 27.19 -21.01 4.02
C ILE A 135 27.87 -21.83 2.93
N TYR A 136 28.49 -22.96 3.30
CA TYR A 136 29.26 -23.80 2.38
C TYR A 136 28.54 -25.07 1.93
N ARG A 137 27.59 -25.58 2.73
CA ARG A 137 26.85 -26.83 2.48
C ARG A 137 25.34 -26.55 2.35
N HIS A 138 24.62 -27.37 1.58
CA HIS A 138 23.22 -27.13 1.20
C HIS A 138 22.95 -25.74 0.61
N GLN A 139 23.87 -25.27 -0.24
CA GLN A 139 23.83 -23.92 -0.84
C GLN A 139 22.52 -23.63 -1.57
N LEU A 140 21.93 -24.62 -2.24
CA LEU A 140 20.66 -24.45 -2.96
C LEU A 140 19.49 -24.16 -2.01
N LEU A 141 19.43 -24.88 -0.88
CA LEU A 141 18.40 -24.67 0.14
C LEU A 141 18.56 -23.30 0.81
N ALA A 142 19.80 -22.92 1.15
CA ALA A 142 20.10 -21.62 1.73
C ALA A 142 19.81 -20.46 0.76
N ARG A 143 20.15 -20.62 -0.53
CA ARG A 143 19.82 -19.65 -1.57
C ARG A 143 18.31 -19.47 -1.70
N PHE A 144 17.56 -20.57 -1.71
CA PHE A 144 16.10 -20.52 -1.74
C PHE A 144 15.52 -19.82 -0.50
N ALA A 145 15.99 -20.20 0.70
CA ALA A 145 15.53 -19.62 1.95
C ALA A 145 15.77 -18.10 2.01
N LEU A 146 16.98 -17.65 1.69
CA LEU A 146 17.31 -16.21 1.69
C LEU A 146 16.55 -15.44 0.61
N MET A 147 16.35 -16.02 -0.58
CA MET A 147 15.49 -15.40 -1.61
C MET A 147 14.04 -15.31 -1.16
N HIS A 148 13.53 -16.31 -0.44
CA HIS A 148 12.19 -16.27 0.13
C HIS A 148 12.07 -15.18 1.19
N LEU A 149 13.07 -14.99 2.06
CA LEU A 149 13.10 -13.90 3.05
C LEU A 149 13.16 -12.51 2.40
N LEU A 150 13.96 -12.37 1.35
CA LEU A 150 14.02 -11.16 0.53
C LEU A 150 12.66 -10.88 -0.11
N ALA A 151 12.05 -11.86 -0.77
CA ALA A 151 10.73 -11.73 -1.39
C ALA A 151 9.64 -11.40 -0.35
N THR A 152 9.73 -12.00 0.84
CA THR A 152 8.80 -11.71 1.95
C THR A 152 8.90 -10.26 2.42
N SER A 153 10.11 -9.72 2.49
CA SER A 153 10.36 -8.31 2.86
C SER A 153 9.85 -7.36 1.77
N LEU A 154 10.16 -7.62 0.49
CA LEU A 154 9.66 -6.80 -0.63
C LEU A 154 8.14 -6.84 -0.79
N SER A 155 7.53 -8.00 -0.57
CA SER A 155 6.06 -8.11 -0.61
C SER A 155 5.40 -7.37 0.56
N SER A 156 6.04 -7.35 1.74
CA SER A 156 5.58 -6.55 2.89
C SER A 156 5.72 -5.05 2.63
N TRP A 157 6.82 -4.64 2.00
CA TRP A 157 7.03 -3.27 1.52
C TRP A 157 5.92 -2.82 0.55
N PHE A 158 5.67 -3.60 -0.51
CA PHE A 158 4.67 -3.25 -1.52
C PHE A 158 3.25 -3.17 -0.95
N ARG A 159 2.88 -4.11 -0.05
CA ARG A 159 1.59 -4.05 0.64
C ARG A 159 1.44 -2.80 1.49
N THR A 160 2.53 -2.37 2.14
CA THR A 160 2.51 -1.17 2.98
C THR A 160 2.23 0.07 2.14
N ILE A 161 2.84 0.18 0.95
CA ILE A 161 2.57 1.25 -0.02
C ILE A 161 1.11 1.22 -0.49
N ILE A 162 0.56 0.05 -0.82
CA ILE A 162 -0.85 -0.07 -1.21
C ILE A 162 -1.76 0.38 -0.06
N SER A 163 -1.46 -0.05 1.17
CA SER A 163 -2.25 0.30 2.35
C SER A 163 -2.27 1.80 2.57
N GLU A 164 -1.11 2.45 2.47
CA GLU A 164 -0.97 3.90 2.56
C GLU A 164 -1.78 4.63 1.48
N ALA A 165 -1.65 4.21 0.22
CA ALA A 165 -2.38 4.83 -0.89
C ALA A 165 -3.90 4.65 -0.78
N VAL A 166 -4.36 3.50 -0.26
CA VAL A 166 -5.79 3.25 -0.01
C VAL A 166 -6.31 4.13 1.11
N ASP A 167 -5.56 4.28 2.20
CA ASP A 167 -5.96 5.14 3.33
C ASP A 167 -6.12 6.61 2.89
N ASP A 168 -5.17 7.13 2.11
CA ASP A 168 -5.24 8.51 1.59
C ASP A 168 -6.42 8.70 0.60
N TYR A 169 -6.74 7.69 -0.20
CA TYR A 169 -7.88 7.72 -1.11
C TYR A 169 -9.24 7.72 -0.37
N VAL A 170 -9.38 6.89 0.67
CA VAL A 170 -10.61 6.80 1.48
C VAL A 170 -10.89 8.11 2.23
N GLU A 171 -9.84 8.75 2.78
CA GLU A 171 -9.97 10.06 3.44
C GLU A 171 -10.50 11.14 2.47
N SER A 172 -10.06 11.10 1.20
CA SER A 172 -10.54 12.00 0.14
C SER A 172 -12.03 11.81 -0.18
N ILE A 173 -12.52 10.56 -0.22
CA ILE A 173 -13.95 10.25 -0.43
C ILE A 173 -14.81 10.78 0.74
N HIS A 174 -14.31 10.71 1.98
CA HIS A 174 -15.04 11.22 3.13
C HIS A 174 -15.23 12.74 3.09
N ALA A 175 -14.18 13.49 2.71
CA ALA A 175 -14.27 14.94 2.52
C ALA A 175 -15.32 15.30 1.46
N LEU A 176 -15.41 14.50 0.39
CA LEU A 176 -16.42 14.63 -0.66
C LEU A 176 -17.86 14.34 -0.16
N ASN A 177 -18.05 13.27 0.63
CA ASN A 177 -19.38 12.95 1.19
C ASN A 177 -19.88 14.01 2.17
N HIS A 178 -18.98 14.62 2.94
CA HIS A 178 -19.36 15.66 3.91
C HIS A 178 -19.76 16.98 3.24
N THR A 179 -19.18 17.30 2.08
CA THR A 179 -19.56 18.46 1.25
C THR A 179 -20.86 18.20 0.46
N LEU A 180 -21.11 16.95 0.06
CA LEU A 180 -22.33 16.51 -0.65
C LEU A 180 -23.53 16.19 0.27
N ASN A 181 -23.54 16.67 1.52
CA ASN A 181 -24.64 16.45 2.48
C ASN A 181 -26.02 17.04 2.06
N THR A 182 -26.16 17.55 0.82
CA THR A 182 -27.42 17.85 0.14
C THR A 182 -28.00 16.70 -0.69
N SER A 183 -27.35 15.52 -0.76
CA SER A 183 -27.94 14.35 -1.43
C SER A 183 -27.78 13.05 -0.62
N LYS A 184 -28.24 13.06 0.64
CA LYS A 184 -28.56 11.80 1.33
C LYS A 184 -29.78 11.15 0.67
N ASN A 185 -29.50 10.28 -0.28
CA ASN A 185 -30.24 9.09 -0.73
C ASN A 185 -29.53 8.66 -2.03
N TYR A 186 -29.34 7.36 -2.27
CA TYR A 186 -28.76 6.75 -3.50
C TYR A 186 -27.28 6.31 -3.49
N PHE A 187 -26.80 5.65 -2.44
CA PHE A 187 -25.73 4.66 -2.63
C PHE A 187 -26.24 3.29 -2.16
N ASN A 188 -26.27 2.31 -3.07
CA ASN A 188 -26.92 1.01 -2.85
C ASN A 188 -26.10 0.08 -1.94
N SER A 189 -26.83 -0.68 -1.12
CA SER A 189 -26.42 -1.57 -0.01
C SER A 189 -25.32 -2.64 -0.25
N MET A 190 -24.79 -2.80 -1.46
CA MET A 190 -23.72 -3.77 -1.75
C MET A 190 -22.33 -3.12 -1.72
N ILE A 191 -22.21 -1.90 -2.25
CA ILE A 191 -20.97 -1.11 -2.16
C ILE A 191 -20.88 -0.42 -0.78
N GLU A 192 -22.03 -0.11 -0.20
CA GLU A 192 -22.15 0.37 1.19
C GLU A 192 -21.53 -0.62 2.19
N HIS A 193 -21.43 -1.92 1.88
CA HIS A 193 -20.87 -2.92 2.80
C HIS A 193 -19.33 -2.99 2.77
N GLU A 194 -18.73 -3.02 1.57
CA GLU A 194 -17.28 -2.93 1.42
C GLU A 194 -16.76 -1.57 1.86
N ILE A 195 -17.48 -0.49 1.51
CA ILE A 195 -17.20 0.85 2.03
C ILE A 195 -17.39 0.85 3.55
N HIS A 196 -18.50 0.39 4.15
CA HIS A 196 -18.67 0.43 5.62
C HIS A 196 -17.58 -0.31 6.41
N CYS A 197 -17.05 -1.42 5.89
CA CYS A 197 -15.90 -2.10 6.53
C CYS A 197 -14.57 -1.35 6.33
N LEU A 198 -14.39 -0.65 5.20
CA LEU A 198 -13.21 0.18 4.89
C LEU A 198 -13.27 1.57 5.60
N GLU A 199 -14.47 2.12 5.72
CA GLU A 199 -14.90 3.39 6.32
C GLU A 199 -14.73 3.35 7.85
N ARG A 200 -14.95 2.19 8.49
CA ARG A 200 -14.69 2.04 9.93
C ARG A 200 -13.23 1.77 10.25
N THR A 201 -12.46 1.11 9.39
CA THR A 201 -11.01 0.92 9.64
C THR A 201 -10.25 2.25 9.68
N VAL A 202 -10.81 3.30 9.09
CA VAL A 202 -10.21 4.63 8.94
C VAL A 202 -11.04 5.66 9.72
N ILE A 203 -10.63 5.96 10.96
CA ILE A 203 -10.72 7.32 11.52
C ILE A 203 -12.15 7.88 11.74
N ASN A 204 -12.96 7.23 12.59
CA ASN A 204 -14.01 7.95 13.32
C ASN A 204 -13.70 8.11 14.82
N ASP A 205 -12.56 7.59 15.26
CA ASP A 205 -12.05 7.80 16.60
C ASP A 205 -10.74 8.60 16.54
N LYS A 206 -10.68 9.71 17.29
CA LYS A 206 -9.50 10.58 17.43
C LYS A 206 -8.26 9.81 17.90
N SER A 207 -8.44 8.59 18.42
CA SER A 207 -7.40 7.68 18.89
C SER A 207 -6.50 7.09 17.79
N MET A 208 -6.89 7.11 16.50
CA MET A 208 -6.17 6.42 15.41
C MET A 208 -5.45 7.34 14.40
N GLN A 209 -5.41 8.65 14.63
CA GLN A 209 -4.78 9.65 13.73
C GLN A 209 -3.25 9.49 13.58
N THR A 210 -2.61 8.64 14.39
CA THR A 210 -1.16 8.44 14.40
C THR A 210 -0.67 7.43 13.36
N LEU A 211 -1.55 6.59 12.80
CA LEU A 211 -1.17 5.50 11.91
C LEU A 211 -0.43 5.97 10.63
N PRO A 212 -0.86 7.04 9.95
CA PRO A 212 -0.21 7.50 8.73
C PRO A 212 1.25 7.91 8.93
N TYR A 213 1.63 8.44 10.08
CA TYR A 213 3.02 8.83 10.37
C TYR A 213 3.97 7.64 10.55
N LEU A 214 3.44 6.43 10.73
CA LEU A 214 4.22 5.23 11.01
C LEU A 214 4.52 4.39 9.75
N TYR A 215 3.89 4.71 8.61
CA TYR A 215 4.13 4.05 7.32
C TYR A 215 5.60 4.08 6.88
N PRO A 216 6.32 5.23 6.92
CA PRO A 216 7.72 5.32 6.51
C PRO A 216 8.63 4.33 7.24
N PHE A 217 8.41 4.13 8.54
CA PHE A 217 9.23 3.20 9.32
C PHE A 217 9.11 1.76 8.84
N THR A 218 7.89 1.35 8.46
CA THR A 218 7.64 0.01 7.92
C THR A 218 8.20 -0.13 6.51
N ILE A 219 8.09 0.90 5.68
CA ILE A 219 8.65 0.93 4.31
C ILE A 219 10.17 0.76 4.38
N GLU A 220 10.84 1.60 5.15
CA GLU A 220 12.30 1.61 5.30
C GLU A 220 12.83 0.31 5.91
N PHE A 221 12.19 -0.18 6.98
CA PHE A 221 12.58 -1.44 7.61
C PHE A 221 12.60 -2.60 6.59
N ASN A 222 11.56 -2.73 5.77
CA ASN A 222 11.45 -3.82 4.80
C ASN A 222 12.48 -3.70 3.66
N ILE A 223 12.80 -2.49 3.20
CA ILE A 223 13.85 -2.27 2.20
C ILE A 223 15.22 -2.63 2.78
N ILE A 224 15.55 -2.13 3.97
CA ILE A 224 16.83 -2.42 4.65
C ILE A 224 17.00 -3.92 4.83
N MET A 225 15.95 -4.62 5.28
CA MET A 225 16.01 -6.07 5.45
C MET A 225 16.17 -6.81 4.12
N ALA A 226 15.49 -6.39 3.04
CA ALA A 226 15.69 -6.96 1.72
C ALA A 226 17.15 -6.82 1.26
N SER A 227 17.77 -5.66 1.49
CA SER A 227 19.18 -5.40 1.20
C SER A 227 20.12 -6.31 2.00
N ILE A 228 19.87 -6.49 3.30
CA ILE A 228 20.66 -7.40 4.15
C ILE A 228 20.57 -8.84 3.65
N TRP A 229 19.36 -9.31 3.31
CA TRP A 229 19.17 -10.67 2.79
C TRP A 229 19.81 -10.88 1.43
N TYR A 230 19.79 -9.87 0.56
CA TYR A 230 20.51 -9.90 -0.70
C TYR A 230 22.03 -10.03 -0.48
N ILE A 231 22.60 -9.23 0.42
CA ILE A 231 24.03 -9.30 0.74
C ILE A 231 24.39 -10.70 1.24
N CYS A 232 23.62 -11.23 2.19
CA CYS A 232 23.81 -12.60 2.70
C CYS A 232 23.74 -13.64 1.57
N TRP A 233 22.79 -13.49 0.64
CA TRP A 233 22.61 -14.39 -0.49
C TRP A 233 23.80 -14.37 -1.46
N THR A 234 24.32 -13.18 -1.81
CA THR A 234 25.46 -13.05 -2.73
C THR A 234 26.78 -13.58 -2.17
N ASN A 235 26.85 -13.78 -0.85
CA ASN A 235 28.03 -14.32 -0.17
C ASN A 235 28.03 -15.86 -0.08
N ILE A 236 26.94 -16.53 -0.47
CA ILE A 236 26.85 -18.01 -0.43
C ILE A 236 27.80 -18.65 -1.45
N GLY A 237 28.68 -19.52 -0.96
CA GLY A 237 29.56 -20.35 -1.78
C GLY A 237 30.84 -19.66 -2.27
N LYS A 238 31.12 -18.42 -1.86
CA LYS A 238 32.40 -17.75 -2.14
C LYS A 238 33.48 -18.24 -1.18
N VAL A 239 34.55 -18.84 -1.73
CA VAL A 239 35.77 -19.13 -0.98
C VAL A 239 36.63 -17.86 -1.04
N HIS A 240 36.73 -17.12 0.05
CA HIS A 240 37.75 -16.09 0.14
C HIS A 240 39.10 -16.80 0.25
N SER A 241 39.87 -16.82 -0.84
CA SER A 241 41.30 -17.09 -0.76
C SER A 241 41.87 -16.08 0.22
N HIS A 242 42.29 -16.55 1.40
CA HIS A 242 42.95 -15.70 2.38
C HIS A 242 44.10 -14.96 1.67
N PRO A 243 44.15 -13.61 1.66
CA PRO A 243 45.44 -12.97 1.61
C PRO A 243 46.18 -13.49 2.85
N GLY A 244 47.38 -14.02 2.69
CA GLY A 244 48.21 -14.46 3.82
C GLY A 244 48.22 -13.40 4.93
N PRO A 245 48.46 -13.78 6.20
CA PRO A 245 48.22 -12.95 7.36
C PRO A 245 49.12 -11.71 7.35
N ALA A 246 48.69 -10.66 6.65
CA ALA A 246 49.21 -9.33 6.83
C ALA A 246 48.63 -8.82 8.15
N HIS A 247 49.52 -8.64 9.13
CA HIS A 247 49.32 -8.01 10.44
C HIS A 247 48.97 -8.93 11.63
N ILE A 248 49.81 -9.94 11.87
CA ILE A 248 50.08 -10.40 13.24
C ILE A 248 51.50 -9.94 13.60
N LYS A 249 51.63 -8.88 14.39
CA LYS A 249 52.88 -8.61 15.14
C LYS A 249 52.65 -9.08 16.57
N VAL A 250 53.17 -10.27 16.88
CA VAL A 250 53.36 -10.71 18.26
C VAL A 250 54.40 -9.79 18.89
N LYS A 251 54.05 -9.06 19.95
CA LYS A 251 55.08 -8.45 20.82
C LYS A 251 55.70 -9.58 21.62
N PRO A 252 57.01 -9.87 21.48
CA PRO A 252 57.66 -10.76 22.42
C PRO A 252 57.85 -9.99 23.73
N ASN A 253 57.54 -10.67 24.83
CA ASN A 253 57.88 -10.34 26.22
C ASN A 253 56.90 -9.43 26.96
N LEU A 254 56.00 -10.07 27.73
CA LEU A 254 55.90 -9.88 29.18
C LEU A 254 55.22 -11.11 29.78
N SER A 255 55.77 -11.53 30.92
CA SER A 255 55.43 -12.72 31.69
C SER A 255 54.01 -12.69 32.27
N ASP A 256 53.40 -13.88 32.20
CA ASP A 256 52.28 -14.39 33.00
C ASP A 256 50.85 -13.91 32.67
N GLY A 257 49.99 -14.90 32.44
CA GLY A 257 48.51 -14.88 32.49
C GLY A 257 47.78 -13.71 31.84
N ASP A 258 47.64 -13.72 30.51
CA ASP A 258 46.51 -13.22 29.69
C ASP A 258 47.02 -12.67 28.35
N GLN A 259 47.12 -13.54 27.33
CA GLN A 259 47.38 -13.11 25.96
C GLN A 259 46.09 -12.63 25.31
N GLU A 260 45.83 -11.32 25.40
CA GLU A 260 44.78 -10.68 24.62
C GLU A 260 45.27 -10.45 23.17
N PHE A 261 44.75 -11.23 22.22
CA PHE A 261 45.03 -11.06 20.81
C PHE A 261 44.26 -9.84 20.26
N GLU A 262 44.91 -8.67 20.13
CA GLU A 262 44.29 -7.51 19.48
C GLU A 262 44.28 -7.70 17.95
N TYR A 263 43.16 -8.21 17.42
CA TYR A 263 42.91 -8.34 15.99
C TYR A 263 42.40 -6.99 15.45
N ARG A 264 43.25 -6.21 14.77
CA ARG A 264 42.80 -5.02 14.01
C ARG A 264 42.54 -5.37 12.55
N SER A 265 41.27 -5.47 12.19
CA SER A 265 40.86 -5.38 10.78
C SER A 265 41.19 -3.98 10.23
N ALA A 266 41.60 -3.90 8.96
CA ALA A 266 41.98 -2.65 8.31
C ALA A 266 40.82 -1.66 8.06
N ILE A 267 39.59 -2.02 8.43
CA ILE A 267 38.42 -1.13 8.43
C ILE A 267 37.68 -1.36 9.76
N SER A 268 38.01 -0.52 10.75
CA SER A 268 37.09 -0.18 11.83
C SER A 268 36.33 1.07 11.39
N ILE A 269 35.06 0.93 11.00
CA ILE A 269 34.17 2.10 10.91
C ILE A 269 33.73 2.40 12.35
N SER A 270 34.63 2.99 13.13
CA SER A 270 34.22 3.73 14.32
C SER A 270 33.71 5.08 13.83
N ALA A 271 32.42 5.33 14.03
CA ALA A 271 31.89 6.68 13.98
C ALA A 271 32.44 7.44 15.21
N ASP A 272 33.72 7.83 15.16
CA ASP A 272 34.36 8.60 16.22
C ASP A 272 33.77 10.01 16.23
N CYS A 273 32.58 10.22 16.77
CA CYS A 273 31.95 11.54 16.80
C CYS A 273 32.76 12.56 17.63
N HIS A 274 33.57 12.08 18.58
CA HIS A 274 34.40 12.88 19.51
C HIS A 274 35.46 13.78 18.83
N ALA A 275 35.78 13.53 17.56
CA ALA A 275 36.73 14.34 16.80
C ALA A 275 36.08 15.11 15.63
N SER A 276 34.75 15.27 15.62
CA SER A 276 33.97 16.03 14.62
C SER A 276 33.09 17.11 15.24
N ASN A 277 33.58 17.72 16.32
CA ASN A 277 32.77 18.50 17.25
C ASN A 277 32.10 19.72 16.60
N ARG A 278 32.73 20.34 15.59
CA ARG A 278 32.15 21.50 14.88
C ARG A 278 30.95 21.12 14.01
N GLY A 279 31.10 20.08 13.20
CA GLY A 279 30.03 19.57 12.34
C GLY A 279 28.87 19.00 13.14
N LEU A 280 29.20 18.26 14.21
CA LEU A 280 28.22 17.71 15.16
C LEU A 280 27.42 18.82 15.87
N PHE A 281 28.10 19.83 16.41
CA PHE A 281 27.43 20.94 17.10
C PHE A 281 26.53 21.76 16.17
N ALA A 282 27.00 22.07 14.96
CA ALA A 282 26.19 22.74 13.96
C ALA A 282 24.95 21.89 13.60
N GLY A 283 25.13 20.59 13.39
CA GLY A 283 24.03 19.67 13.07
C GLY A 283 23.00 19.56 14.19
N ILE A 284 23.42 19.33 15.43
CA ILE A 284 22.51 19.25 16.58
C ILE A 284 21.75 20.58 16.77
N THR A 285 22.43 21.72 16.58
CA THR A 285 21.78 23.03 16.65
C THR A 285 20.69 23.17 15.59
N THR A 286 20.97 22.77 14.34
CA THR A 286 19.96 22.76 13.27
C THR A 286 18.80 21.82 13.61
N LEU A 287 19.09 20.61 14.09
CA LEU A 287 18.07 19.63 14.48
C LEU A 287 17.16 20.15 15.61
N LEU A 288 17.74 20.80 16.63
CA LEU A 288 16.97 21.40 17.72
C LEU A 288 16.11 22.56 17.23
N ALA A 289 16.66 23.42 16.36
CA ALA A 289 15.89 24.51 15.76
C ALA A 289 14.68 23.98 14.97
N THR A 290 14.88 22.93 14.18
CA THR A 290 13.79 22.28 13.43
C THR A 290 12.79 21.57 14.33
N ALA A 291 13.23 20.99 15.45
CA ALA A 291 12.30 20.39 16.41
C ALA A 291 11.36 21.44 17.03
N VAL A 292 11.88 22.64 17.29
CA VAL A 292 11.05 23.76 17.77
C VAL A 292 10.03 24.19 16.72
N THR A 293 10.43 24.28 15.46
CA THR A 293 9.51 24.68 14.38
C THR A 293 8.46 23.61 14.07
N ILE A 294 8.79 22.31 14.19
CA ILE A 294 7.81 21.20 14.16
C ILE A 294 6.74 21.38 15.24
N ILE A 295 7.16 21.70 16.47
CA ILE A 295 6.21 21.93 17.58
C ILE A 295 5.31 23.13 17.28
N ILE A 296 5.88 24.21 16.72
CA ILE A 296 5.10 25.39 16.30
C ILE A 296 4.11 25.03 15.19
N PHE A 297 4.52 24.25 14.21
CA PHE A 297 3.65 23.78 13.12
C PHE A 297 2.41 23.07 13.68
N PHE A 298 2.59 22.05 14.54
CA PHE A 298 1.46 21.34 15.16
C PHE A 298 0.65 22.23 16.12
N ALA A 299 1.28 23.17 16.82
CA ALA A 299 0.57 24.11 17.69
C ALA A 299 -0.30 25.11 16.90
N THR A 300 0.05 25.38 15.64
CA THR A 300 -0.65 26.32 14.76
C THR A 300 -1.54 25.63 13.72
N GLN A 301 -1.77 24.33 13.88
CA GLN A 301 -2.59 23.50 12.99
C GLN A 301 -4.00 24.09 12.75
N SER A 302 -4.53 24.89 13.67
CA SER A 302 -5.83 25.57 13.52
C SER A 302 -5.82 26.73 12.49
N TYR A 303 -4.66 27.11 11.96
CA TYR A 303 -4.48 28.17 10.96
C TYR A 303 -3.76 27.62 9.72
N ASP A 304 -4.50 26.97 8.82
CA ASP A 304 -3.97 26.19 7.69
C ASP A 304 -2.86 26.92 6.90
N ARG A 305 -3.06 28.20 6.55
CA ARG A 305 -2.06 28.99 5.78
C ARG A 305 -0.78 29.27 6.55
N PHE A 306 -0.85 29.44 7.87
CA PHE A 306 0.33 29.73 8.69
C PHE A 306 1.20 28.47 8.81
N GLY A 307 0.58 27.31 9.05
CA GLY A 307 1.28 26.02 9.09
C GLY A 307 2.02 25.72 7.78
N ILE A 308 1.35 25.87 6.63
CA ILE A 308 1.96 25.67 5.31
C ILE A 308 3.16 26.61 5.10
N SER A 309 3.04 27.89 5.47
CA SER A 309 4.14 28.85 5.33
C SER A 309 5.36 28.52 6.21
N VAL A 310 5.14 28.06 7.44
CA VAL A 310 6.22 27.60 8.35
C VAL A 310 6.94 26.41 7.74
N TYR A 311 6.20 25.39 7.30
CA TYR A 311 6.74 24.22 6.60
C TYR A 311 7.58 24.62 5.39
N CYS A 312 7.02 25.43 4.49
CA CYS A 312 7.69 25.87 3.25
C CYS A 312 8.99 26.64 3.55
N THR A 313 8.97 27.51 4.56
CA THR A 313 10.16 28.26 4.97
C THR A 313 11.23 27.32 5.52
N GLN A 314 10.82 26.36 6.36
CA GLN A 314 11.73 25.40 6.99
C GLN A 314 12.38 24.48 5.95
N ILE A 315 11.60 23.87 5.06
CA ILE A 315 12.14 23.02 3.99
C ILE A 315 13.04 23.81 3.04
N GLY A 316 12.64 25.03 2.65
CA GLY A 316 13.44 25.89 1.77
C GLY A 316 14.80 26.25 2.38
N VAL A 317 14.83 26.62 3.67
CA VAL A 317 16.09 26.95 4.37
C VAL A 317 17.00 25.73 4.47
N LEU A 318 16.49 24.57 4.86
CA LEU A 318 17.30 23.35 4.99
C LEU A 318 17.85 22.90 3.63
N THR A 319 17.04 22.94 2.57
CA THR A 319 17.48 22.62 1.20
C THR A 319 18.56 23.58 0.72
N LEU A 320 18.43 24.88 0.98
CA LEU A 320 19.45 25.87 0.62
C LEU A 320 20.76 25.62 1.36
N VAL A 321 20.71 25.28 2.65
CA VAL A 321 21.91 24.89 3.42
C VAL A 321 22.54 23.64 2.82
N CYS A 322 21.75 22.63 2.43
CA CYS A 322 22.24 21.43 1.74
C CYS A 322 22.96 21.77 0.43
N CYS A 323 22.39 22.64 -0.40
CA CYS A 323 22.99 23.09 -1.66
C CYS A 323 24.36 23.74 -1.48
N ILE A 324 24.67 24.27 -0.29
CA ILE A 324 25.98 24.85 0.04
C ILE A 324 26.90 23.81 0.66
N VAL A 325 26.42 23.04 1.63
CA VAL A 325 27.24 22.10 2.42
C VAL A 325 27.73 20.94 1.58
N ILE A 326 26.89 20.39 0.69
CA ILE A 326 27.23 19.21 -0.11
C ILE A 326 28.39 19.51 -1.09
N PRO A 327 28.40 20.58 -1.89
CA PRO A 327 29.56 20.95 -2.70
C PRO A 327 30.84 21.17 -1.88
N LEU A 328 30.73 21.80 -0.69
CA LEU A 328 31.89 21.99 0.19
C LEU A 328 32.43 20.66 0.72
N ALA A 329 31.54 19.75 1.12
CA ALA A 329 31.89 18.39 1.51
C ALA A 329 32.57 17.65 0.35
N TYR A 330 32.02 17.76 -0.85
CA TYR A 330 32.57 17.13 -2.05
C TYR A 330 33.98 17.68 -2.37
N HIS A 331 34.15 19.00 -2.34
CA HIS A 331 35.45 19.62 -2.57
C HIS A 331 36.51 19.15 -1.55
N GLN A 332 36.16 19.04 -0.28
CA GLN A 332 37.10 18.60 0.77
C GLN A 332 37.41 17.10 0.68
N THR A 333 36.43 16.27 0.35
CA THR A 333 36.59 14.81 0.24
C THR A 333 37.42 14.41 -0.97
N ARG A 334 37.49 15.23 -2.03
CA ARG A 334 38.41 15.02 -3.16
C ARG A 334 39.89 14.90 -2.77
N LYS A 335 40.28 15.38 -1.59
CA LYS A 335 41.64 15.24 -1.03
C LYS A 335 41.95 13.82 -0.51
N LEU A 336 40.93 12.98 -0.37
CA LEU A 336 41.08 11.57 0.03
C LEU A 336 41.48 10.71 -1.18
N ASN A 337 42.18 9.62 -0.89
CA ASN A 337 42.63 8.67 -1.90
C ASN A 337 41.46 7.87 -2.45
N VAL A 338 41.46 7.65 -3.77
CA VAL A 338 40.50 6.76 -4.43
C VAL A 338 41.00 5.33 -4.28
N VAL A 339 40.11 4.42 -3.88
CA VAL A 339 40.43 2.99 -3.82
C VAL A 339 40.36 2.40 -5.22
N THR A 340 41.49 1.88 -5.72
CA THR A 340 41.56 1.24 -7.03
C THR A 340 40.81 -0.10 -7.04
N ARG A 341 40.17 -0.40 -8.17
CA ARG A 341 39.22 -1.52 -8.39
C ARG A 341 39.75 -2.93 -8.05
N GLU A 342 41.05 -3.09 -7.92
CA GLU A 342 41.72 -4.38 -7.66
C GLU A 342 41.65 -4.87 -6.20
N HIS A 343 41.37 -3.99 -5.23
CA HIS A 343 41.32 -4.36 -3.80
C HIS A 343 39.90 -4.33 -3.19
N PHE A 344 38.90 -3.84 -3.92
CA PHE A 344 37.54 -3.71 -3.41
C PHE A 344 36.65 -4.82 -3.98
N ASN A 345 36.02 -5.58 -3.10
CA ASN A 345 35.14 -6.68 -3.45
C ASN A 345 33.93 -6.11 -4.25
N CYS A 346 33.99 -6.22 -5.58
CA CYS A 346 33.18 -5.46 -6.56
C CYS A 346 31.65 -5.62 -6.41
N ASN A 347 31.19 -6.61 -5.66
CA ASN A 347 29.75 -6.86 -5.46
C ASN A 347 29.10 -5.92 -4.44
N HIS A 348 29.83 -5.39 -3.46
CA HIS A 348 29.25 -4.54 -2.42
C HIS A 348 28.93 -3.13 -2.95
N THR A 349 29.80 -2.55 -3.78
CA THR A 349 29.60 -1.21 -4.34
C THR A 349 28.43 -1.14 -5.32
N VAL A 350 28.12 -2.22 -6.04
CA VAL A 350 27.03 -2.21 -7.03
C VAL A 350 25.68 -2.06 -6.36
N MET A 351 25.46 -2.72 -5.21
CA MET A 351 24.21 -2.57 -4.46
C MET A 351 24.06 -1.14 -3.91
N ASP A 352 25.13 -0.60 -3.32
CA ASP A 352 25.12 0.77 -2.80
C ASP A 352 24.86 1.80 -3.92
N ASP A 353 25.45 1.61 -5.10
CA ASP A 353 25.21 2.44 -6.29
C ASP A 353 23.73 2.34 -6.76
N LEU A 354 23.16 1.13 -6.78
CA LEU A 354 21.75 0.91 -7.17
C LEU A 354 20.77 1.55 -6.18
N LEU A 355 21.03 1.44 -4.87
CA LEU A 355 20.19 2.04 -3.82
C LEU A 355 20.12 3.56 -3.92
N VAL A 356 21.19 4.21 -4.40
CA VAL A 356 21.21 5.66 -4.61
C VAL A 356 20.62 6.06 -5.97
N LEU A 357 20.89 5.31 -7.03
CA LEU A 357 20.54 5.74 -8.40
C LEU A 357 19.12 5.35 -8.84
N ILE A 358 18.56 4.23 -8.36
CA ILE A 358 17.20 3.81 -8.73
C ILE A 358 16.13 4.82 -8.29
N PRO A 359 16.18 5.43 -7.08
CA PRO A 359 15.16 6.40 -6.66
C PRO A 359 15.18 7.73 -7.41
N VAL A 360 16.32 8.14 -7.97
CA VAL A 360 16.50 9.49 -8.56
C VAL A 360 15.51 9.79 -9.68
N PRO A 361 15.28 8.93 -10.69
CA PRO A 361 14.28 9.19 -11.72
C PRO A 361 12.85 9.35 -11.18
N PHE A 362 12.45 8.55 -10.19
CA PHE A 362 11.13 8.65 -9.58
C PHE A 362 10.97 9.93 -8.77
N PHE A 363 12.03 10.34 -8.07
CA PHE A 363 12.09 11.62 -7.37
C PHE A 363 11.93 12.80 -8.33
N LEU A 364 12.68 12.79 -9.44
CA LEU A 364 12.56 13.83 -10.48
C LEU A 364 11.15 13.89 -11.05
N LEU A 365 10.57 12.74 -11.37
CA LEU A 365 9.21 12.66 -11.90
C LEU A 365 8.19 13.24 -10.93
N HIS A 366 8.28 12.91 -9.64
CA HIS A 366 7.40 13.45 -8.60
C HIS A 366 7.47 14.98 -8.50
N TYR A 367 8.66 15.56 -8.39
CA TYR A 367 8.79 17.02 -8.29
C TYR A 367 8.44 17.74 -9.61
N VAL A 368 8.60 17.10 -10.77
CA VAL A 368 8.09 17.65 -12.04
C VAL A 368 6.56 17.70 -12.03
N TYR A 369 5.88 16.68 -11.50
CA TYR A 369 4.42 16.71 -11.33
C TYR A 369 3.97 17.82 -10.38
N LEU A 370 4.66 18.01 -9.25
CA LEU A 370 4.35 19.11 -8.31
C LEU A 370 4.51 20.48 -8.98
N ILE A 371 5.60 20.69 -9.73
CA ILE A 371 5.80 21.95 -10.49
C ILE A 371 4.69 22.14 -11.52
N MET A 372 4.29 21.10 -12.24
CA MET A 372 3.19 21.21 -13.23
C MET A 372 1.85 21.51 -12.59
N ALA A 373 1.58 21.01 -11.39
CA ALA A 373 0.37 21.32 -10.64
C ALA A 373 0.32 22.81 -10.26
N ASP A 374 1.40 23.32 -9.66
CA ASP A 374 1.44 24.69 -9.13
C ASP A 374 1.61 25.78 -10.21
N ILE A 375 2.17 25.44 -11.37
CA ILE A 375 2.23 26.36 -12.53
C ILE A 375 0.85 26.69 -13.07
N HIS A 376 -0.13 25.78 -12.94
CA HIS A 376 -1.46 25.99 -13.51
C HIS A 376 -2.28 27.06 -12.76
N ASP A 377 -1.90 27.38 -11.52
CA ASP A 377 -2.55 28.38 -10.68
C ASP A 377 -1.64 29.62 -10.49
N GLU A 378 -1.55 30.46 -11.54
CA GLU A 378 -0.62 31.61 -11.63
C GLU A 378 -0.91 32.76 -10.65
N ASN A 379 -2.00 32.73 -9.87
CA ASN A 379 -2.48 33.91 -9.13
C ASN A 379 -1.96 34.04 -7.69
N SER A 380 -1.17 33.09 -7.17
CA SER A 380 -0.70 33.11 -5.78
C SER A 380 0.83 33.26 -5.67
N PRO A 381 1.35 34.24 -4.91
CA PRO A 381 2.80 34.38 -4.67
C PRO A 381 3.39 33.19 -3.88
N VAL A 382 2.55 32.40 -3.22
CA VAL A 382 2.96 31.18 -2.50
C VAL A 382 3.38 30.09 -3.50
N ASN A 383 2.65 29.94 -4.61
CA ASN A 383 2.92 28.93 -5.64
C ASN A 383 4.29 29.18 -6.30
N VAL A 384 4.62 30.45 -6.56
CA VAL A 384 5.94 30.85 -7.07
C VAL A 384 7.05 30.46 -6.09
N PHE A 385 6.85 30.68 -4.80
CA PHE A 385 7.82 30.30 -3.77
C PHE A 385 8.01 28.78 -3.67
N LEU A 386 6.92 28.01 -3.75
CA LEU A 386 6.94 26.54 -3.78
C LEU A 386 7.71 26.00 -4.99
N ILE A 387 7.45 26.51 -6.19
CA ILE A 387 8.16 26.12 -7.41
C ILE A 387 9.67 26.34 -7.26
N VAL A 388 10.10 27.47 -6.68
CA VAL A 388 11.52 27.73 -6.40
C VAL A 388 12.10 26.68 -5.45
N ILE A 389 11.38 26.31 -4.40
CA ILE A 389 11.80 25.26 -3.46
C ILE A 389 11.92 23.90 -4.16
N TYR A 390 10.96 23.53 -5.02
CA TYR A 390 11.00 22.26 -5.76
C TYR A 390 12.21 22.19 -6.68
N VAL A 391 12.50 23.28 -7.41
CA VAL A 391 13.69 23.37 -8.27
C VAL A 391 14.97 23.26 -7.45
N LEU A 392 15.07 23.97 -6.33
CA LEU A 392 16.24 23.87 -5.44
C LEU A 392 16.41 22.45 -4.89
N THR A 393 15.31 21.77 -4.57
CA THR A 393 15.31 20.41 -4.04
C THR A 393 15.76 19.40 -5.09
N ILE A 394 15.32 19.55 -6.35
CA ILE A 394 15.82 18.76 -7.49
C ILE A 394 17.35 18.95 -7.63
N LEU A 395 17.82 20.19 -7.65
CA LEU A 395 19.25 20.50 -7.78
C LEU A 395 20.07 19.90 -6.63
N GLN A 396 19.54 19.99 -5.41
CA GLN A 396 20.15 19.46 -4.20
C GLN A 396 20.41 17.94 -4.32
N VAL A 397 19.41 17.16 -4.73
CA VAL A 397 19.53 15.70 -4.90
C VAL A 397 20.46 15.33 -6.05
N LEU A 398 20.41 16.06 -7.17
CA LEU A 398 21.29 15.85 -8.32
C LEU A 398 22.76 16.11 -7.98
N ILE A 399 23.06 17.03 -7.07
CA ILE A 399 24.41 17.31 -6.59
C ILE A 399 24.86 16.28 -5.54
N GLN A 400 23.96 15.88 -4.63
CA GLN A 400 24.28 14.94 -3.55
C GLN A 400 24.48 13.50 -4.04
N SER A 401 23.72 13.04 -5.03
CA SER A 401 23.77 11.65 -5.50
C SER A 401 25.16 11.24 -6.03
N PRO A 402 25.82 12.02 -6.93
CA PRO A 402 27.19 11.74 -7.38
C PRO A 402 28.22 11.84 -6.24
N PHE A 403 28.01 12.77 -5.29
CA PHE A 403 28.89 12.93 -4.14
C PHE A 403 28.89 11.67 -3.26
N ILE A 404 27.73 11.04 -3.03
CA ILE A 404 27.63 9.80 -2.25
C ILE A 404 28.34 8.65 -2.99
N VAL A 405 28.05 8.47 -4.27
CA VAL A 405 28.65 7.40 -5.10
C VAL A 405 30.18 7.51 -5.16
N ASP A 406 30.70 8.72 -5.37
CA ASP A 406 32.15 8.97 -5.35
C ASP A 406 32.73 8.84 -3.92
N GLY A 407 32.01 9.34 -2.91
CA GLY A 407 32.42 9.33 -1.51
C GLY A 407 32.64 7.92 -0.95
N ILE A 408 31.80 6.95 -1.32
CA ILE A 408 31.93 5.53 -0.91
C ILE A 408 33.26 4.91 -1.40
N ARG A 409 33.82 5.43 -2.49
CA ARG A 409 35.06 4.92 -3.11
C ARG A 409 36.33 5.60 -2.59
N ARG A 410 36.20 6.52 -1.63
CA ARG A 410 37.32 7.28 -1.05
C ARG A 410 37.71 6.77 0.33
N CYS A 411 39.01 6.73 0.61
CA CYS A 411 39.56 6.23 1.87
C CYS A 411 40.75 7.06 2.37
N SER A 412 40.94 7.09 3.70
CA SER A 412 42.09 7.70 4.36
C SER A 412 43.21 6.67 4.56
N ASN A 413 43.93 6.32 3.49
CA ASN A 413 44.93 5.24 3.55
C ASN A 413 46.27 5.69 4.18
N THR A 414 46.63 6.98 4.09
CA THR A 414 47.87 7.52 4.65
C THR A 414 47.73 7.88 6.14
N LYS A 415 48.84 7.89 6.90
CA LYS A 415 48.81 8.23 8.33
C LYS A 415 48.34 9.68 8.55
N GLU A 416 48.74 10.56 7.65
CA GLU A 416 48.41 11.99 7.62
C GLU A 416 46.90 12.18 7.38
N LEU A 417 46.32 11.49 6.40
CA LEU A 417 44.88 11.57 6.11
C LEU A 417 44.02 10.93 7.21
N ARG A 418 44.53 9.90 7.91
CA ARG A 418 43.83 9.31 9.08
C ARG A 418 43.70 10.27 10.25
N TYR A 419 44.64 11.20 10.40
CA TYR A 419 44.60 12.22 11.45
C TYR A 419 43.75 13.43 11.03
N VAL A 420 43.97 13.96 9.82
CA VAL A 420 43.30 15.18 9.34
C VAL A 420 41.84 14.93 8.93
N LYS A 421 41.53 13.75 8.35
CA LYS A 421 40.21 13.36 7.82
C LYS A 421 39.49 14.53 7.13
N PRO A 422 40.01 15.04 5.99
CA PRO A 422 39.44 16.21 5.31
C PRO A 422 37.98 15.97 4.94
N GLY A 423 37.13 16.99 5.14
CA GLY A 423 35.70 16.90 4.86
C GLY A 423 34.85 16.29 5.98
N ARG A 424 35.45 15.68 7.01
CA ARG A 424 34.72 15.00 8.10
C ARG A 424 33.68 15.87 8.79
N ASN A 425 34.00 17.12 9.14
CA ASN A 425 33.04 18.02 9.77
C ASN A 425 31.85 18.34 8.84
N TYR A 426 32.09 18.51 7.54
CA TYR A 426 31.04 18.77 6.56
C TYR A 426 30.17 17.53 6.33
N ILE A 427 30.77 16.33 6.27
CA ILE A 427 30.03 15.07 6.18
C ILE A 427 29.16 14.85 7.41
N MET A 428 29.70 15.07 8.61
CA MET A 428 28.93 14.93 9.86
C MET A 428 27.77 15.92 9.91
N PHE A 429 27.98 17.18 9.47
CA PHE A 429 26.91 18.15 9.38
C PHE A 429 25.86 17.75 8.34
N ALA A 430 26.29 17.35 7.14
CA ALA A 430 25.41 16.87 6.08
C ALA A 430 24.58 15.65 6.50
N LEU A 431 25.17 14.71 7.24
CA LEU A 431 24.47 13.55 7.79
C LEU A 431 23.31 13.98 8.70
N ILE A 432 23.58 14.85 9.67
CA ILE A 432 22.54 15.33 10.59
C ILE A 432 21.50 16.15 9.83
N LEU A 433 21.91 16.98 8.86
CA LEU A 433 21.01 17.76 8.04
C LEU A 433 20.05 16.89 7.20
N ASN A 434 20.54 15.78 6.65
CA ASN A 434 19.70 14.80 5.95
C ASN A 434 18.73 14.07 6.91
N ILE A 435 19.18 13.75 8.14
CA ILE A 435 18.30 13.21 9.18
C ILE A 435 17.20 14.23 9.53
N THR A 436 17.56 15.50 9.66
CA THR A 436 16.62 16.60 9.93
C THR A 436 15.58 16.74 8.81
N LEU A 437 16.02 16.70 7.54
CA LEU A 437 15.12 16.72 6.38
C LEU A 437 14.17 15.51 6.37
N TRP A 438 14.67 14.32 6.70
CA TRP A 438 13.84 13.12 6.78
C TRP A 438 12.78 13.21 7.88
N ILE A 439 13.13 13.73 9.06
CA ILE A 439 12.17 13.97 10.16
C ILE A 439 11.07 14.93 9.69
N LEU A 440 11.45 16.05 9.07
CA LEU A 440 10.52 17.06 8.56
C LEU A 440 9.55 16.44 7.54
N ASN A 441 10.06 15.74 6.53
CA ASN A 441 9.23 15.09 5.51
C ASN A 441 8.34 13.97 6.08
N THR A 442 8.75 13.33 7.17
CA THR A 442 7.96 12.26 7.81
C THR A 442 6.78 12.82 8.61
N PHE A 443 6.97 13.93 9.33
CA PHE A 443 5.98 14.46 10.26
C PHE A 443 5.17 15.65 9.73
N GLU A 444 5.74 16.54 8.91
CA GLU A 444 5.05 17.76 8.45
C GLU A 444 4.47 17.62 7.04
N LEU A 445 5.20 17.05 6.06
CA LEU A 445 4.75 16.95 4.66
C LEU A 445 3.42 16.18 4.54
N ARG A 446 3.27 15.07 5.28
CA ARG A 446 2.03 14.27 5.28
C ARG A 446 0.81 15.05 5.73
N TYR A 447 0.99 16.10 6.54
CA TYR A 447 -0.11 16.98 6.93
C TYR A 447 -0.47 17.94 5.80
N VAL A 448 0.53 18.58 5.18
CA VAL A 448 0.34 19.56 4.11
C VAL A 448 -0.29 18.91 2.87
N ASP A 449 0.19 17.73 2.46
CA ASP A 449 -0.33 17.00 1.31
C ASP A 449 -1.83 16.73 1.48
N ARG A 450 -2.28 16.35 2.69
CA ARG A 450 -3.70 16.07 2.99
C ARG A 450 -4.59 17.31 2.95
N THR A 451 -4.06 18.47 3.34
CA THR A 451 -4.81 19.73 3.31
C THR A 451 -4.98 20.26 1.88
N ASP A 452 -3.95 20.19 1.04
CA ASP A 452 -4.00 20.70 -0.34
C ASP A 452 -4.71 19.72 -1.30
N THR A 453 -4.37 18.42 -1.29
CA THR A 453 -5.07 17.45 -2.16
C THR A 453 -6.53 17.26 -1.77
N GLY A 454 -6.88 17.39 -0.49
CA GLY A 454 -8.28 17.33 -0.04
C GLY A 454 -9.15 18.44 -0.63
N GLN A 455 -8.61 19.62 -0.93
CA GLN A 455 -9.36 20.72 -1.56
C GLN A 455 -9.43 20.60 -3.09
N ASP A 456 -8.36 20.18 -3.75
CA ASP A 456 -8.34 20.05 -5.21
C ASP A 456 -9.06 18.80 -5.74
N ILE A 457 -8.91 17.66 -5.05
CA ILE A 457 -9.63 16.42 -5.40
C ILE A 457 -11.13 16.61 -5.18
N THR A 458 -11.54 17.26 -4.08
CA THR A 458 -12.97 17.52 -3.84
C THR A 458 -13.56 18.44 -4.90
N ALA A 459 -12.90 19.52 -5.31
CA ALA A 459 -13.42 20.40 -6.36
C ALA A 459 -13.55 19.68 -7.71
N LYS A 460 -12.52 18.92 -8.12
CA LYS A 460 -12.47 18.24 -9.42
C LYS A 460 -13.38 17.01 -9.47
N ASP A 461 -13.48 16.25 -8.39
CA ASP A 461 -14.40 15.11 -8.30
C ASP A 461 -15.85 15.56 -8.18
N ILE A 462 -16.14 16.68 -7.51
CA ILE A 462 -17.46 17.34 -7.57
C ILE A 462 -17.77 17.72 -9.02
N GLU A 463 -16.84 18.35 -9.73
CA GLU A 463 -17.05 18.74 -11.13
C GLU A 463 -17.30 17.51 -12.04
N ILE A 464 -16.51 16.45 -11.90
CA ILE A 464 -16.67 15.21 -12.67
C ILE A 464 -18.00 14.52 -12.32
N ALA A 465 -18.34 14.41 -11.03
CA ALA A 465 -19.60 13.80 -10.57
C ALA A 465 -20.81 14.61 -11.04
N MET A 466 -20.76 15.94 -10.97
CA MET A 466 -21.81 16.83 -11.48
C MET A 466 -21.94 16.71 -13.01
N ASN A 467 -20.82 16.66 -13.74
CA ASN A 467 -20.81 16.52 -15.19
C ASN A 467 -21.37 15.16 -15.63
N ASN A 468 -21.01 14.07 -14.94
CA ASN A 468 -21.54 12.73 -15.20
C ASN A 468 -23.04 12.65 -14.89
N THR A 469 -23.49 13.23 -13.77
CA THR A 469 -24.92 13.32 -13.40
C THR A 469 -25.72 14.12 -14.43
N ASN A 470 -25.15 15.19 -14.99
CA ASN A 470 -25.79 15.98 -16.05
C ASN A 470 -25.91 15.20 -17.37
N LYS A 471 -24.93 14.36 -17.71
CA LYS A 471 -24.97 13.51 -18.91
C LYS A 471 -25.97 12.36 -18.77
N SER A 472 -26.01 11.69 -17.63
CA SER A 472 -26.95 10.60 -17.38
C SER A 472 -28.39 11.09 -17.33
N LEU A 473 -28.67 12.22 -16.68
CA LEU A 473 -29.99 12.88 -16.73
C LEU A 473 -30.43 13.20 -18.16
N ARG A 474 -29.54 13.76 -18.99
CA ARG A 474 -29.83 14.02 -20.41
C ARG A 474 -30.19 12.72 -21.14
N ARG A 475 -29.46 11.63 -20.89
CA ARG A 475 -29.77 10.33 -21.48
C ARG A 475 -31.13 9.81 -21.04
N ILE A 476 -31.44 9.81 -19.73
CA ILE A 476 -32.73 9.35 -19.19
C ILE A 476 -33.89 10.16 -19.76
N ASN A 477 -33.75 11.48 -19.87
CA ASN A 477 -34.78 12.32 -20.48
C ASN A 477 -34.99 12.00 -21.97
N ASN A 478 -33.92 11.70 -22.71
CA ASN A 478 -34.04 11.28 -24.11
C ASN A 478 -34.76 9.93 -24.24
N GLU A 479 -34.50 8.96 -23.35
CA GLU A 479 -35.22 7.67 -23.31
C GLU A 479 -36.72 7.86 -23.10
N MET A 480 -37.10 8.80 -22.22
CA MET A 480 -38.51 9.10 -21.94
C MET A 480 -39.20 9.70 -23.18
N LEU A 481 -38.54 10.67 -23.83
CA LEU A 481 -39.05 11.29 -25.05
C LEU A 481 -39.14 10.27 -26.19
N GLU A 482 -38.20 9.33 -26.29
CA GLU A 482 -38.22 8.28 -27.30
C GLU A 482 -39.38 7.32 -27.10
N LEU A 483 -39.65 6.87 -25.86
CA LEU A 483 -40.81 6.02 -25.55
C LEU A 483 -42.15 6.72 -25.81
N GLN A 484 -42.22 8.04 -25.59
CA GLN A 484 -43.41 8.84 -25.91
C GLN A 484 -43.59 9.02 -27.42
N ARG A 485 -42.49 9.21 -28.15
CA ARG A 485 -42.50 9.42 -29.60
C ARG A 485 -42.77 8.13 -30.37
N ASN A 486 -42.21 7.02 -29.92
CA ASN A 486 -42.29 5.70 -30.54
C ASN A 486 -42.85 4.68 -29.52
N PRO A 487 -44.17 4.70 -29.24
CA PRO A 487 -44.76 3.78 -28.27
C PRO A 487 -44.65 2.34 -28.75
N ILE A 488 -44.13 1.46 -27.88
CA ILE A 488 -44.02 0.03 -28.15
C ILE A 488 -45.33 -0.65 -27.71
N PRO A 489 -46.00 -1.44 -28.57
CA PRO A 489 -47.25 -2.10 -28.21
C PRO A 489 -47.11 -2.94 -26.95
N GLY A 490 -47.97 -2.69 -25.96
CA GLY A 490 -47.96 -3.44 -24.71
C GLY A 490 -46.87 -3.07 -23.71
N ILE A 491 -46.07 -2.03 -23.97
CA ILE A 491 -45.02 -1.56 -23.06
C ILE A 491 -45.18 -0.07 -22.82
N SER A 492 -45.12 0.34 -21.55
CA SER A 492 -44.99 1.75 -21.18
C SER A 492 -44.07 1.90 -19.97
N ALA A 493 -43.38 3.03 -19.86
CA ALA A 493 -42.58 3.34 -18.69
C ALA A 493 -42.51 4.85 -18.47
N ALA A 494 -42.53 5.27 -17.20
CA ALA A 494 -42.47 6.67 -16.82
C ALA A 494 -41.88 6.84 -15.41
N PRO A 495 -41.36 8.03 -15.08
CA PRO A 495 -40.93 8.36 -13.71
C PRO A 495 -42.05 8.16 -12.68
N TYR A 496 -41.71 7.61 -11.52
CA TYR A 496 -42.66 7.40 -10.42
C TYR A 496 -42.00 7.63 -9.05
N PRO A 497 -42.58 8.47 -8.17
CA PRO A 497 -43.80 9.28 -8.36
C PRO A 497 -43.62 10.40 -9.42
N PRO A 498 -44.70 10.83 -10.09
CA PRO A 498 -44.63 11.93 -11.06
C PRO A 498 -44.08 13.20 -10.42
N GLY A 499 -43.05 13.80 -11.02
CA GLY A 499 -42.41 15.03 -10.52
C GLY A 499 -41.38 14.83 -9.39
N ASN A 500 -41.04 13.57 -9.06
CA ASN A 500 -40.01 13.25 -8.06
C ASN A 500 -38.67 12.88 -8.72
N ASP A 501 -37.96 11.87 -8.23
CA ASP A 501 -36.64 11.48 -8.73
C ASP A 501 -36.68 10.91 -10.17
N PRO A 502 -35.98 11.53 -11.14
CA PRO A 502 -35.95 11.06 -12.53
C PRO A 502 -35.23 9.71 -12.72
N TYR A 503 -34.48 9.23 -11.71
CA TYR A 503 -33.79 7.93 -11.74
C TYR A 503 -34.66 6.76 -11.28
N GLN A 504 -35.93 7.01 -10.93
CA GLN A 504 -36.89 5.97 -10.55
C GLN A 504 -38.09 5.95 -11.48
N TRP A 505 -38.21 4.87 -12.25
CA TRP A 505 -39.34 4.67 -13.15
C TRP A 505 -40.14 3.44 -12.77
N VAL A 506 -41.40 3.45 -13.18
CA VAL A 506 -42.27 2.28 -13.20
C VAL A 506 -42.63 1.99 -14.64
N GLY A 507 -42.46 0.72 -15.03
CA GLY A 507 -42.84 0.20 -16.34
C GLY A 507 -44.00 -0.77 -16.23
N ASN A 508 -44.83 -0.82 -17.27
CA ASN A 508 -45.91 -1.77 -17.46
C ASN A 508 -45.62 -2.60 -18.71
N ILE A 509 -45.76 -3.92 -18.60
CA ILE A 509 -45.58 -4.88 -19.69
C ILE A 509 -46.85 -5.72 -19.78
N THR A 510 -47.51 -5.74 -20.94
CA THR A 510 -48.63 -6.64 -21.18
C THR A 510 -48.11 -8.03 -21.53
N GLY A 511 -48.76 -9.06 -20.99
CA GLY A 511 -48.44 -10.44 -21.29
C GLY A 511 -48.59 -10.75 -22.79
N PRO A 512 -47.61 -11.41 -23.43
CA PRO A 512 -47.67 -11.71 -24.85
C PRO A 512 -48.87 -12.60 -25.21
N PRO A 513 -49.47 -12.44 -26.41
CA PRO A 513 -50.52 -13.33 -26.89
C PRO A 513 -50.00 -14.77 -27.02
N ASP A 514 -50.90 -15.74 -26.97
CA ASP A 514 -50.59 -17.19 -27.09
C ASP A 514 -49.67 -17.76 -26.00
N THR A 515 -49.48 -17.02 -24.91
CA THR A 515 -48.73 -17.45 -23.71
C THR A 515 -49.67 -17.60 -22.50
N PRO A 516 -49.29 -18.33 -21.44
CA PRO A 516 -50.07 -18.36 -20.20
C PRO A 516 -50.20 -16.99 -19.51
N TYR A 517 -49.42 -16.00 -19.94
CA TYR A 517 -49.43 -14.63 -19.42
C TYR A 517 -50.42 -13.71 -20.16
N ALA A 518 -51.05 -14.17 -21.23
CA ALA A 518 -51.94 -13.37 -22.07
C ALA A 518 -53.07 -12.72 -21.24
N GLY A 519 -53.27 -11.41 -21.47
CA GLY A 519 -54.25 -10.59 -20.75
C GLY A 519 -53.80 -10.10 -19.37
N GLY A 520 -52.58 -10.44 -18.92
CA GLY A 520 -51.96 -9.87 -17.73
C GLY A 520 -51.25 -8.54 -17.99
N LEU A 521 -51.17 -7.71 -16.95
CA LEU A 521 -50.39 -6.47 -16.87
C LEU A 521 -49.34 -6.62 -15.76
N PHE A 522 -48.07 -6.64 -16.15
CA PHE A 522 -46.94 -6.84 -15.26
C PHE A 522 -46.22 -5.52 -15.00
N ILE A 523 -46.14 -5.13 -13.73
CA ILE A 523 -45.52 -3.89 -13.30
C ILE A 523 -44.07 -4.18 -12.92
N VAL A 524 -43.14 -3.38 -13.44
CA VAL A 524 -41.71 -3.43 -13.12
C VAL A 524 -41.25 -2.11 -12.52
N LYS A 525 -40.41 -2.18 -11.49
CA LYS A 525 -39.67 -1.03 -10.97
C LYS A 525 -38.32 -0.97 -11.66
N ILE A 526 -37.96 0.21 -12.16
CA ILE A 526 -36.70 0.48 -12.87
C ILE A 526 -35.92 1.52 -12.05
N GLN A 527 -34.71 1.17 -11.65
CA GLN A 527 -33.79 2.06 -10.95
C GLN A 527 -32.56 2.30 -11.83
N PHE A 528 -32.36 3.55 -12.26
CA PHE A 528 -31.18 3.94 -13.03
C PHE A 528 -29.99 4.22 -12.10
N PRO A 529 -28.76 3.80 -12.47
CA PRO A 529 -27.55 4.25 -11.79
C PRO A 529 -27.19 5.69 -12.22
N ARG A 530 -26.39 6.39 -11.41
CA ARG A 530 -25.99 7.80 -11.67
C ARG A 530 -25.11 7.97 -12.90
N ASP A 531 -24.46 6.91 -13.34
CA ASP A 531 -23.60 6.84 -14.51
C ASP A 531 -24.28 6.09 -15.69
N TYR A 532 -25.61 5.95 -15.68
CA TYR A 532 -26.36 5.46 -16.83
C TYR A 532 -26.01 6.30 -18.07
N PRO A 533 -25.68 5.70 -19.23
CA PRO A 533 -25.92 4.31 -19.63
C PRO A 533 -24.70 3.36 -19.54
N PHE A 534 -23.61 3.74 -18.85
CA PHE A 534 -22.42 2.89 -18.77
C PHE A 534 -22.68 1.60 -17.99
N HIS A 535 -23.49 1.68 -16.93
CA HIS A 535 -24.02 0.52 -16.22
C HIS A 535 -25.52 0.33 -16.47
N ALA A 536 -25.96 -0.92 -16.42
CA ALA A 536 -27.34 -1.32 -16.64
C ALA A 536 -28.27 -0.80 -15.53
N PRO A 537 -29.53 -0.47 -15.85
CA PRO A 537 -30.55 -0.18 -14.86
C PRO A 537 -30.93 -1.46 -14.10
N HIS A 538 -31.25 -1.32 -12.82
CA HIS A 538 -31.77 -2.43 -12.01
C HIS A 538 -33.29 -2.52 -12.17
N ILE A 539 -33.76 -3.64 -12.73
CA ILE A 539 -35.19 -3.87 -13.04
C ILE A 539 -35.72 -5.06 -12.23
N VAL A 540 -36.85 -4.86 -11.56
CA VAL A 540 -37.49 -5.87 -10.71
C VAL A 540 -38.99 -5.87 -10.96
N PHE A 541 -39.59 -7.05 -11.11
CA PHE A 541 -41.05 -7.18 -11.15
C PHE A 541 -41.65 -6.88 -9.77
N GLN A 542 -42.60 -5.94 -9.73
CA GLN A 542 -43.47 -5.72 -8.57
C GLN A 542 -44.63 -6.71 -8.56
N THR A 543 -45.13 -7.06 -9.76
CA THR A 543 -46.12 -8.12 -9.94
C THR A 543 -45.47 -9.48 -9.72
N ARG A 544 -46.13 -10.37 -8.96
CA ARG A 544 -45.64 -11.76 -8.82
C ARG A 544 -45.86 -12.52 -10.12
N VAL A 545 -44.82 -13.21 -10.61
CA VAL A 545 -44.84 -13.95 -11.87
C VAL A 545 -44.33 -15.36 -11.65
N TYR A 546 -45.13 -16.35 -12.05
CA TYR A 546 -44.71 -17.76 -12.02
C TYR A 546 -43.94 -18.10 -13.29
N HIS A 547 -42.62 -17.95 -13.27
CA HIS A 547 -41.77 -18.07 -14.47
C HIS A 547 -40.37 -18.67 -14.15
N PRO A 548 -39.78 -19.53 -15.01
CA PRO A 548 -38.47 -20.16 -14.75
C PRO A 548 -37.30 -19.18 -14.46
N ASN A 549 -37.27 -18.03 -15.16
CA ASN A 549 -36.21 -17.02 -15.04
C ASN A 549 -36.54 -15.82 -14.13
N ILE A 550 -37.66 -15.87 -13.38
CA ILE A 550 -38.06 -14.81 -12.44
C ILE A 550 -38.15 -15.42 -11.04
N SER A 551 -37.55 -14.76 -10.05
CA SER A 551 -37.61 -15.20 -8.65
C SER A 551 -38.90 -14.75 -7.95
N ASP A 552 -39.21 -15.34 -6.80
CA ASP A 552 -40.34 -14.92 -5.94
C ASP A 552 -40.26 -13.44 -5.50
N LYS A 553 -39.04 -12.87 -5.48
CA LYS A 553 -38.78 -11.45 -5.18
C LYS A 553 -38.85 -10.54 -6.42
N GLY A 554 -39.16 -11.08 -7.59
CA GLY A 554 -39.27 -10.34 -8.85
C GLY A 554 -37.96 -10.06 -9.56
N CYS A 555 -36.81 -10.54 -9.06
CA CYS A 555 -35.52 -10.43 -9.75
C CYS A 555 -35.54 -11.25 -11.04
N ILE A 556 -34.90 -10.73 -12.08
CA ILE A 556 -34.87 -11.32 -13.43
C ILE A 556 -33.44 -11.82 -13.71
N CYS A 557 -33.31 -13.06 -14.21
CA CYS A 557 -32.05 -13.51 -14.79
C CYS A 557 -32.06 -13.26 -16.31
N LEU A 558 -31.50 -12.13 -16.73
CA LEU A 558 -31.37 -11.76 -18.15
C LEU A 558 -29.92 -11.38 -18.46
N ASP A 559 -29.28 -12.08 -19.39
CA ASP A 559 -27.87 -11.87 -19.76
C ASP A 559 -27.59 -10.43 -20.25
N THR A 560 -28.57 -9.82 -20.92
CA THR A 560 -28.54 -8.44 -21.42
C THR A 560 -28.42 -7.40 -20.31
N LEU A 561 -28.85 -7.71 -19.08
CA LEU A 561 -28.75 -6.82 -17.91
C LEU A 561 -27.53 -7.14 -17.02
N LYS A 562 -26.73 -8.15 -17.39
CA LYS A 562 -25.52 -8.57 -16.66
C LYS A 562 -24.29 -8.46 -17.55
N GLN A 563 -23.91 -9.54 -18.23
CA GLN A 563 -22.63 -9.64 -18.93
C GLN A 563 -22.66 -9.03 -20.34
N ASN A 564 -23.84 -8.94 -20.97
CA ASN A 564 -24.02 -8.42 -22.34
C ASN A 564 -24.67 -7.03 -22.37
N TRP A 565 -24.56 -6.25 -21.29
CA TRP A 565 -25.04 -4.88 -21.29
C TRP A 565 -24.23 -4.02 -22.28
N SER A 566 -24.95 -3.17 -23.03
CA SER A 566 -24.36 -2.16 -23.90
C SER A 566 -25.04 -0.82 -23.66
N SER A 567 -24.24 0.24 -23.53
CA SER A 567 -24.73 1.61 -23.37
C SER A 567 -25.55 2.14 -24.55
N ALA A 568 -25.58 1.40 -25.66
CA ALA A 568 -26.42 1.67 -26.82
C ALA A 568 -27.86 1.15 -26.66
N LEU A 569 -28.12 0.24 -25.71
CA LEU A 569 -29.47 -0.29 -25.48
C LEU A 569 -30.37 0.76 -24.83
N THR A 570 -31.60 0.86 -25.33
CA THR A 570 -32.64 1.75 -24.76
C THR A 570 -33.52 1.01 -23.77
N ILE A 571 -34.19 1.76 -22.88
CA ILE A 571 -35.13 1.17 -21.92
C ILE A 571 -36.30 0.48 -22.62
N GLY A 572 -36.75 1.03 -23.76
CA GLY A 572 -37.75 0.37 -24.59
C GLY A 572 -37.29 -1.00 -25.09
N GLN A 573 -36.05 -1.10 -25.59
CA GLN A 573 -35.48 -2.38 -26.03
C GLN A 573 -35.34 -3.37 -24.89
N VAL A 574 -34.89 -2.92 -23.71
CA VAL A 574 -34.75 -3.76 -22.52
C VAL A 574 -36.11 -4.33 -22.08
N LEU A 575 -37.14 -3.48 -21.99
CA LEU A 575 -38.49 -3.93 -21.62
C LEU A 575 -39.07 -4.89 -22.66
N LEU A 576 -38.75 -4.68 -23.95
CA LEU A 576 -39.14 -5.59 -25.03
C LEU A 576 -38.46 -6.95 -24.88
N THR A 577 -37.17 -7.00 -24.54
CA THR A 577 -36.47 -8.26 -24.25
C THR A 577 -37.08 -8.97 -23.04
N ILE A 578 -37.52 -8.23 -22.00
CA ILE A 578 -38.22 -8.82 -20.86
C ILE A 578 -39.59 -9.38 -21.28
N GLN A 579 -40.33 -8.70 -22.17
CA GLN A 579 -41.58 -9.22 -22.72
C GLN A 579 -41.35 -10.49 -23.56
N GLN A 580 -40.27 -10.55 -24.33
CA GLN A 580 -39.88 -11.75 -25.07
C GLN A 580 -39.50 -12.91 -24.14
N LEU A 581 -38.84 -12.62 -23.02
CA LEU A 581 -38.52 -13.64 -22.01
C LEU A 581 -39.78 -14.29 -21.43
N LEU A 582 -40.87 -13.52 -21.24
CA LEU A 582 -42.17 -14.08 -20.83
C LEU A 582 -42.75 -15.03 -21.88
N ALA A 583 -42.49 -14.79 -23.17
CA ALA A 583 -42.96 -15.65 -24.25
C ALA A 583 -42.12 -16.93 -24.38
N ASP A 584 -40.80 -16.80 -24.28
CA ASP A 584 -39.84 -17.89 -24.45
C ASP A 584 -38.88 -17.98 -23.25
N PRO A 585 -39.27 -18.70 -22.17
CA PRO A 585 -38.42 -18.90 -21.01
C PRO A 585 -37.14 -19.66 -21.37
N ASN A 586 -36.02 -19.34 -20.71
CA ASN A 586 -34.76 -20.06 -20.87
C ASN A 586 -34.56 -21.08 -19.71
N PRO A 587 -34.90 -22.37 -19.88
CA PRO A 587 -34.78 -23.36 -18.81
C PRO A 587 -33.34 -23.80 -18.51
N ARG A 588 -32.34 -23.38 -19.32
CA ARG A 588 -30.93 -23.74 -19.12
C ARG A 588 -30.23 -22.88 -18.04
N ASP A 589 -30.73 -21.68 -17.81
CA ASP A 589 -30.29 -20.78 -16.74
C ASP A 589 -31.47 -20.29 -15.89
N PRO A 590 -32.13 -21.19 -15.12
CA PRO A 590 -33.30 -20.84 -14.35
C PRO A 590 -32.93 -20.17 -13.03
N LEU A 591 -33.69 -19.15 -12.66
CA LEU A 591 -33.61 -18.55 -11.33
C LEU A 591 -34.49 -19.31 -10.32
N SER A 592 -35.58 -19.92 -10.81
CA SER A 592 -36.43 -20.81 -10.03
C SER A 592 -36.36 -22.23 -10.59
N TYR A 593 -35.49 -23.05 -10.01
CA TYR A 593 -35.22 -24.42 -10.46
C TYR A 593 -36.47 -25.30 -10.48
N GLY A 594 -37.32 -25.19 -9.45
CA GLY A 594 -38.57 -25.97 -9.37
C GLY A 594 -39.53 -25.66 -10.51
N VAL A 595 -39.70 -24.37 -10.84
CA VAL A 595 -40.55 -23.92 -11.95
C VAL A 595 -39.98 -24.35 -13.31
N ALA A 596 -38.66 -24.32 -13.46
CA ALA A 596 -37.99 -24.78 -14.68
C ALA A 596 -38.11 -26.29 -14.92
N GLN A 597 -37.99 -27.10 -13.87
CA GLN A 597 -38.23 -28.54 -13.97
C GLN A 597 -39.68 -28.85 -14.34
N GLU A 598 -40.64 -28.12 -13.78
CA GLU A 598 -42.05 -28.28 -14.13
C GLU A 598 -42.32 -27.86 -15.59
N TYR A 599 -41.70 -26.77 -16.05
CA TYR A 599 -41.77 -26.34 -17.45
C TYR A 599 -41.25 -27.40 -18.44
N LEU A 600 -40.13 -28.05 -18.12
CA LEU A 600 -39.51 -29.08 -18.95
C LEU A 600 -40.27 -30.42 -18.91
N ASN A 601 -40.68 -30.86 -17.72
CA ASN A 601 -41.21 -32.19 -17.51
C ASN A 601 -42.74 -32.27 -17.65
N ASN A 602 -43.46 -31.17 -17.40
CA ASN A 602 -44.92 -31.16 -17.41
C ASN A 602 -45.51 -29.79 -17.80
N ARG A 603 -45.35 -29.45 -19.08
CA ARG A 603 -45.78 -28.16 -19.66
C ARG A 603 -47.26 -27.81 -19.41
N PRO A 604 -48.25 -28.73 -19.51
CA PRO A 604 -49.66 -28.39 -19.26
C PRO A 604 -49.92 -27.91 -17.83
N VAL A 605 -49.27 -28.52 -16.84
CA VAL A 605 -49.40 -28.13 -15.41
C VAL A 605 -48.76 -26.77 -15.18
N PHE A 606 -47.57 -26.54 -15.75
CA PHE A 606 -46.92 -25.23 -15.72
C PHE A 606 -47.83 -24.14 -16.31
N ASP A 607 -48.37 -24.36 -17.51
CA ASP A 607 -49.22 -23.37 -18.19
C ASP A 607 -50.51 -23.09 -17.41
N GLN A 608 -51.07 -24.10 -16.72
CA GLN A 608 -52.21 -23.90 -15.84
C GLN A 608 -51.87 -22.99 -14.65
N LYS A 609 -50.78 -23.28 -13.92
CA LYS A 609 -50.38 -22.47 -12.76
C LYS A 609 -49.98 -21.05 -13.17
N ALA A 610 -49.25 -20.89 -14.28
CA ALA A 610 -48.89 -19.58 -14.80
C ALA A 610 -50.11 -18.74 -15.18
N ARG A 611 -51.16 -19.36 -15.76
CA ARG A 611 -52.46 -18.69 -16.00
C ARG A 611 -53.16 -18.30 -14.71
N GLU A 612 -53.16 -19.16 -13.70
CA GLU A 612 -53.75 -18.87 -12.38
C GLU A 612 -53.06 -17.68 -11.71
N TYR A 613 -51.72 -17.68 -11.66
CA TYR A 613 -50.92 -16.56 -11.14
C TYR A 613 -51.17 -15.26 -11.90
N THR A 614 -51.27 -15.33 -13.24
CA THR A 614 -51.56 -14.15 -14.07
C THR A 614 -52.95 -13.58 -13.74
N ARG A 615 -53.95 -14.44 -13.51
CA ARG A 615 -55.30 -14.00 -13.13
C ARG A 615 -55.36 -13.40 -11.73
N GLU A 616 -54.54 -13.88 -10.81
CA GLU A 616 -54.53 -13.45 -9.41
C GLU A 616 -53.73 -12.15 -9.22
N TYR A 617 -52.52 -12.06 -9.78
CA TYR A 617 -51.57 -11.00 -9.47
C TYR A 617 -51.41 -9.94 -10.58
N ALA A 618 -51.76 -10.26 -11.82
CA ALA A 618 -51.48 -9.41 -12.99
C ALA A 618 -52.74 -8.83 -13.65
N ARG A 619 -53.91 -8.81 -12.97
CA ARG A 619 -55.11 -8.17 -13.52
C ARG A 619 -55.13 -6.67 -13.21
N PRO A 620 -55.41 -5.80 -14.20
CA PRO A 620 -55.64 -4.39 -13.90
C PRO A 620 -56.90 -4.24 -13.02
N PRO A 621 -56.91 -3.29 -12.07
CA PRO A 621 -58.13 -2.97 -11.32
C PRO A 621 -59.23 -2.52 -12.30
N PRO A 622 -60.51 -2.85 -12.04
CA PRO A 622 -61.60 -2.42 -12.91
C PRO A 622 -61.64 -0.89 -13.00
N PRO A 623 -61.94 -0.31 -14.17
CA PRO A 623 -62.06 1.14 -14.31
C PRO A 623 -63.13 1.64 -13.33
N ALA A 624 -62.79 2.66 -12.54
CA ALA A 624 -63.71 3.30 -11.62
C ALA A 624 -64.98 3.72 -12.37
N ALA A 625 -66.13 3.21 -11.93
CA ALA A 625 -67.42 3.58 -12.48
C ALA A 625 -67.56 5.12 -12.45
N GLN A 626 -67.64 5.74 -13.62
CA GLN A 626 -68.07 7.13 -13.72
C GLN A 626 -69.50 7.19 -13.19
N ASN A 627 -69.67 7.71 -11.98
CA ASN A 627 -70.97 8.12 -11.47
C ASN A 627 -71.53 9.20 -12.40
N SER A 628 -72.39 8.79 -13.33
CA SER A 628 -73.39 9.65 -13.96
C SER A 628 -74.44 10.04 -12.91
N GLY A 629 -74.04 10.94 -12.01
CA GLY A 629 -74.93 11.62 -11.08
C GLY A 629 -75.65 12.76 -11.79
N SER A 630 -76.89 12.51 -12.18
CA SER A 630 -77.89 13.50 -12.49
C SER A 630 -78.02 14.51 -11.33
N GLY A 631 -77.51 15.72 -11.52
CA GLY A 631 -77.74 16.87 -10.65
C GLY A 631 -78.62 17.88 -11.38
N GLY A 632 -79.91 17.93 -10.97
CA GLY A 632 -80.92 18.83 -11.52
C GLY A 632 -80.58 20.31 -11.32
N GLY A 633 -81.16 21.13 -12.19
CA GLY A 633 -80.96 22.57 -12.20
C GLY A 633 -81.65 23.31 -11.05
N SER A 634 -81.00 24.41 -10.67
CA SER A 634 -81.53 25.62 -10.03
C SER A 634 -80.33 26.58 -9.99
N GLY A 635 -80.24 27.62 -10.82
CA GLY A 635 -81.10 28.81 -10.78
C GLY A 635 -80.53 29.79 -9.75
N GLY A 636 -79.71 30.76 -10.18
CA GLY A 636 -79.13 31.75 -9.27
C GLY A 636 -78.13 32.71 -9.91
N THR A 637 -78.65 33.83 -10.41
CA THR A 637 -78.04 35.12 -10.76
C THR A 637 -76.81 35.58 -9.96
N GLY A 638 -75.91 36.33 -10.61
CA GLY A 638 -75.01 37.24 -9.88
C GLY A 638 -73.77 37.72 -10.65
N SER A 639 -73.91 38.84 -11.34
CA SER A 639 -72.86 39.63 -11.98
C SER A 639 -71.81 40.15 -11.00
N GLN A 640 -70.52 40.09 -11.36
CA GLN A 640 -69.56 41.21 -11.51
C GLN A 640 -68.15 40.68 -11.74
#